data_AF-A0AA88XFE4-F1
#
_entry.id   AF-A0AA88XFE4-F1
#
_cell.length_a   1.000
_cell.length_b   1.000
_cell.length_c   1.000
_cell.angle_alpha   90.00
_cell.angle_beta   90.00
_cell.angle_gamma   90.00
#
_symmetry.space_group_name_H-M   'P 1'
#
loop_
_entity.id
_entity.type
_entity.pdbx_description
1 polymer ?
#
loop_
_entity_poly.entity_id
_entity_poly.type
_entity_poly.pdbx_seq_one_letter_code
_entity_poly.pdbx_strand_id
1 'polypeptide(L)'
;MMTKVEICQSLETVFQKLDIIKDEDCHDCKNGQILADSIFRQISEGSNSFRSRKEVLMLQGKDYWVKWSDMLKDHNRKGATNCNLKECEVQDMDSIRLEQVSLCSKSTLMALLVDILFTYAENKRVLLFSLSWLKDYFERMSKKTLPSLETEFRKALAKYDETRSNDEKTKLQETKLKLNDAFFSLDHVFLELSQIYEAFLSQIDKKGNYIKEKSMIVLTSLPKIISDLLLWRQSLQVMDGEASNVPLRWIKSVFSGIRLKHDHVKLNTVSVLGIQSSGKSTLLNSMFGLQFNVSAGRCTTGVFAQLLHVRDRDSQAANYVIVFDTEGLRAPERLLEYDPNHDNEIATFVIGLGDIVLMNIKGETISDMKDVLEIVIHGLLRLKNANRNLRLDQSCIFVHQNVSAKDAKTKLLQGHQETLATLDEIAIRVAEDEGIQGIKAFKNVIEFDPVKSIMYVPDLWHGSPPMAPTSTKYSSNVMEVLNLVASKMVQRKNALTVLDTFNRLNDLWNGILKENFVFSFRNSLEIKAYNEFDIAFKTFGLEMEILNQRWIDSNVKKQLDKSECRDDLAKHKIKLREDFLKHLDEISKDIKIKLTNFARCSDLKELMSHWIDYFKKRVDALKHDLKADFNKRVEEHANICIVRFSEKSIFKQKRQEIHDKAMSLARSSQEKDMTEEDQKIQFDDMYEKWIQEVELENPSLADLPEERISAEVYGDILACLRNTYEKKMGTLQGGLQNTPMKTKDQFSKLQENKTFVEDIIKSRNWIPSSLFDAMKKHILKALAWIDDKIKDTMNTQQTVGKTEFRTVLDYSRESLSSFNEGRFFIKMNIKVEVDIIVLISRKCYHTFVNHKLNIKRENSLRSRLATFKVDTFMTFKDIVSKEHEDFIAAHAVSCTLKRHVWNDILTKLPEHLKKWIISVHSLQKFLLVKDILKQLTSQSNFQSFMAFIENPQRYALDYITSSTVKGFFQTVMKDSKSSPFEEWTNTIIDENLSLFNKTIQMLCEEWNSKNRSPTSWISEYTKVLRESVSYMSDDLVSDLEKNTIKDINQFKVYLVDQLESKRNELIREVVTMKYLDIKWVGQSPYVMALERIWGCKEKCPWCSEPCCRETIHGDEVQHRCIQHRPKGICGNWWIQSKQLCIENCNFAVGSTTLRQCGQWCKTCTTETCSEWHPYAEYDKYIPEWDIRPQKDTEGSKFWNWFMCKYSVQLAEYHEYKEADIPSSWKNISTSDALKSLNDLYT
;
A
#
# COMPACT_ATOMS: atom_id res chain seq x y z
N MET A 1 8.10 65.62 -30.90
CA MET A 1 7.64 64.91 -29.68
C MET A 1 8.83 64.84 -28.75
N MET A 2 8.73 65.43 -27.57
CA MET A 2 9.81 65.35 -26.58
C MET A 2 10.03 63.88 -26.19
N THR A 3 11.29 63.46 -26.19
CA THR A 3 11.71 62.16 -25.66
C THR A 3 11.37 62.07 -24.18
N LYS A 4 11.25 60.84 -23.63
CA LYS A 4 10.99 60.61 -22.19
C LYS A 4 11.98 61.35 -21.29
N VAL A 5 13.21 61.58 -21.78
CA VAL A 5 14.28 62.33 -21.11
C VAL A 5 13.99 63.83 -21.11
N GLU A 6 13.55 64.40 -22.24
CA GLU A 6 13.16 65.82 -22.34
C GLU A 6 11.91 66.15 -21.49
N ILE A 7 10.99 65.19 -21.32
CA ILE A 7 9.84 65.32 -20.42
C ILE A 7 10.28 65.29 -18.95
N CYS A 8 11.20 64.40 -18.55
CA CYS A 8 11.74 64.38 -17.20
C CYS A 8 12.55 65.64 -16.85
N GLN A 9 13.36 66.15 -17.79
CA GLN A 9 14.11 67.40 -17.61
C GLN A 9 13.17 68.63 -17.53
N SER A 10 12.07 68.64 -18.31
CA SER A 10 11.06 69.69 -18.19
C SER A 10 10.29 69.60 -16.86
N LEU A 11 9.99 68.39 -16.38
CA LEU A 11 9.38 68.15 -15.06
C LEU A 11 10.31 68.57 -13.91
N GLU A 12 11.62 68.32 -13.98
CA GLU A 12 12.58 68.81 -12.98
C GLU A 12 12.59 70.33 -12.88
N THR A 13 12.55 71.00 -14.03
CA THR A 13 12.49 72.46 -14.12
C THR A 13 11.13 73.00 -13.63
N VAL A 14 10.05 72.23 -13.81
CA VAL A 14 8.69 72.55 -13.34
C VAL A 14 8.56 72.33 -11.83
N PHE A 15 9.12 71.26 -11.27
CA PHE A 15 9.11 71.01 -9.81
C PHE A 15 9.86 72.10 -9.04
N GLN A 16 10.99 72.59 -9.58
CA GLN A 16 11.71 73.74 -9.02
C GLN A 16 10.91 75.05 -9.10
N LYS A 17 10.01 75.21 -10.09
CA LYS A 17 9.15 76.39 -10.23
C LYS A 17 7.86 76.31 -9.40
N LEU A 18 7.40 75.11 -9.05
CA LEU A 18 6.14 74.85 -8.32
C LEU A 18 6.34 74.59 -6.82
N ASP A 19 7.57 74.71 -6.31
CA ASP A 19 7.93 74.50 -4.89
C ASP A 19 7.50 73.12 -4.36
N ILE A 20 7.51 72.11 -5.23
CA ILE A 20 7.13 70.74 -4.90
C ILE A 20 8.33 70.05 -4.25
N ILE A 21 8.17 69.65 -2.99
CA ILE A 21 9.19 68.93 -2.22
C ILE A 21 9.44 67.56 -2.85
N LYS A 22 10.69 67.26 -3.21
CA LYS A 22 11.10 65.95 -3.72
C LYS A 22 11.48 65.03 -2.57
N ASP A 23 10.96 63.81 -2.58
CA ASP A 23 11.38 62.77 -1.63
C ASP A 23 12.88 62.45 -1.76
N GLU A 24 13.45 62.55 -2.96
CA GLU A 24 14.88 62.34 -3.27
C GLU A 24 15.81 63.34 -2.55
N ASP A 25 15.30 64.53 -2.20
CA ASP A 25 16.08 65.55 -1.51
C ASP A 25 16.13 65.35 0.01
N CYS A 26 15.24 64.51 0.55
CA CYS A 26 15.16 64.16 1.96
C CYS A 26 16.43 63.43 2.43
N HIS A 27 16.91 63.76 3.64
CA HIS A 27 18.08 63.13 4.24
C HIS A 27 17.92 61.60 4.37
N ASP A 28 16.74 61.12 4.78
CA ASP A 28 16.47 59.68 4.90
C ASP A 28 16.53 58.96 3.54
N CYS A 29 16.07 59.61 2.46
CA CYS A 29 16.09 59.05 1.11
C CYS A 29 17.52 58.99 0.55
N LYS A 30 18.32 60.03 0.78
CA LYS A 30 19.75 60.08 0.41
C LYS A 30 20.55 59.02 1.17
N ASN A 31 20.32 58.87 2.48
CA ASN A 31 20.92 57.79 3.26
C ASN A 31 20.47 56.41 2.73
N GLY A 32 19.18 56.27 2.41
CA GLY A 32 18.64 55.07 1.81
C GLY A 32 19.35 54.70 0.50
N GLN A 33 19.61 55.68 -0.35
CA GLN A 33 20.32 55.54 -1.62
C GLN A 33 21.77 55.10 -1.42
N ILE A 34 22.50 55.70 -0.48
CA ILE A 34 23.90 55.31 -0.18
C ILE A 34 23.99 53.83 0.23
N LEU A 35 23.03 53.36 1.04
CA LEU A 35 22.96 51.96 1.45
C LEU A 35 22.64 51.05 0.25
N ALA A 36 21.68 51.45 -0.60
CA ALA A 36 21.34 50.71 -1.81
C ALA A 36 22.54 50.63 -2.78
N ASP A 37 23.29 51.70 -2.96
CA ASP A 37 24.50 51.75 -3.77
C ASP A 37 25.57 50.78 -3.24
N SER A 38 25.73 50.69 -1.92
CA SER A 38 26.70 49.79 -1.30
C SER A 38 26.41 48.31 -1.61
N ILE A 39 25.12 47.94 -1.57
CA ILE A 39 24.64 46.60 -1.93
C ILE A 39 24.78 46.37 -3.44
N PHE A 40 24.34 47.33 -4.26
CA PHE A 40 24.37 47.19 -5.72
C PHE A 40 25.80 47.06 -6.27
N ARG A 41 26.79 47.72 -5.67
CA ARG A 41 28.21 47.58 -6.04
C ARG A 41 28.76 46.17 -5.86
N GLN A 42 28.21 45.36 -4.96
CA GLN A 42 28.61 43.95 -4.80
C GLN A 42 28.11 43.06 -5.96
N ILE A 43 27.17 43.56 -6.75
CA ILE A 43 26.47 42.85 -7.83
C ILE A 43 27.00 43.28 -9.21
N SER A 44 27.38 44.55 -9.37
CA SER A 44 27.85 45.12 -10.64
C SER A 44 29.36 44.95 -10.87
N GLU A 45 29.78 44.47 -12.05
CA GLU A 45 31.20 44.47 -12.49
C GLU A 45 31.49 45.69 -13.37
N GLY A 46 31.66 46.86 -12.74
CA GLY A 46 31.87 48.12 -13.45
C GLY A 46 30.59 48.70 -14.07
N SER A 47 30.73 49.69 -14.96
CA SER A 47 29.60 50.47 -15.47
C SER A 47 28.72 49.75 -16.51
N ASN A 48 29.15 48.61 -17.08
CA ASN A 48 28.48 47.98 -18.24
C ASN A 48 28.46 46.43 -18.31
N SER A 49 28.97 45.65 -17.34
CA SER A 49 28.82 44.17 -17.31
C SER A 49 28.30 43.64 -15.96
N PHE A 50 27.50 42.58 -15.99
CA PHE A 50 26.74 42.08 -14.84
C PHE A 50 26.97 40.59 -14.62
N ARG A 51 27.08 40.18 -13.36
CA ARG A 51 27.03 38.77 -12.94
C ARG A 51 25.60 38.23 -13.07
N SER A 52 25.49 36.95 -13.42
CA SER A 52 24.18 36.29 -13.50
C SER A 52 23.53 36.19 -12.10
N ARG A 53 22.19 36.07 -12.03
CA ARG A 53 21.47 35.88 -10.75
C ARG A 53 22.07 34.72 -9.94
N LYS A 54 22.36 33.61 -10.61
CA LYS A 54 22.92 32.39 -10.03
C LYS A 54 24.35 32.56 -9.52
N GLU A 55 25.15 33.44 -10.09
CA GLU A 55 26.49 33.78 -9.58
C GLU A 55 26.44 34.64 -8.31
N VAL A 56 25.46 35.55 -8.24
CA VAL A 56 25.32 36.52 -7.15
C VAL A 56 24.63 35.91 -5.93
N LEU A 57 23.56 35.13 -6.16
CA LEU A 57 22.78 34.44 -5.14
C LEU A 57 23.20 32.96 -5.07
N MET A 58 24.25 32.70 -4.29
CA MET A 58 24.98 31.42 -4.30
C MET A 58 24.11 30.20 -3.95
N LEU A 59 23.06 30.35 -3.12
CA LEU A 59 22.16 29.25 -2.77
C LEU A 59 21.18 28.92 -3.90
N GLN A 60 20.73 29.94 -4.64
CA GLN A 60 19.93 29.79 -5.86
C GLN A 60 20.76 29.32 -7.06
N GLY A 61 22.07 29.59 -7.08
CA GLY A 61 22.95 29.20 -8.20
C GLY A 61 23.18 27.71 -8.41
N LYS A 62 23.05 26.91 -7.34
CA LYS A 62 23.26 25.44 -7.37
C LYS A 62 21.97 24.63 -7.24
N ASP A 63 20.82 25.30 -7.29
CA ASP A 63 19.48 24.74 -7.17
C ASP A 63 19.28 23.89 -5.89
N TYR A 64 19.93 24.30 -4.79
CA TYR A 64 19.85 23.56 -3.51
C TYR A 64 18.44 23.45 -2.98
N TRP A 65 17.67 24.53 -3.07
CA TRP A 65 16.30 24.56 -2.58
C TRP A 65 15.35 23.74 -3.43
N VAL A 66 15.54 23.69 -4.75
CA VAL A 66 14.81 22.80 -5.65
C VAL A 66 15.11 21.34 -5.29
N LYS A 67 16.39 20.95 -5.23
CA LYS A 67 16.81 19.58 -4.85
C LYS A 67 16.26 19.17 -3.49
N TRP A 68 16.39 20.05 -2.48
CA TRP A 68 15.88 19.78 -1.14
C TRP A 68 14.35 19.65 -1.13
N SER A 69 13.64 20.45 -1.93
CA SER A 69 12.18 20.40 -2.04
C SER A 69 11.70 19.16 -2.75
N ASP A 70 12.36 18.74 -3.83
CA ASP A 70 12.06 17.48 -4.52
C ASP A 70 12.27 16.29 -3.59
N MET A 71 13.37 16.29 -2.82
CA MET A 71 13.61 15.26 -1.81
C MET A 71 12.59 15.29 -0.68
N LEU A 72 12.19 16.47 -0.20
CA LEU A 72 11.13 16.61 0.80
C LEU A 72 9.81 16.06 0.28
N LYS A 73 9.47 16.38 -0.97
CA LYS A 73 8.28 15.87 -1.63
C LYS A 73 8.37 14.38 -1.76
N ASP A 74 9.42 13.83 -2.36
CA ASP A 74 9.65 12.38 -2.47
C ASP A 74 9.56 11.67 -1.11
N HIS A 75 10.15 12.25 -0.07
CA HIS A 75 10.11 11.72 1.30
C HIS A 75 8.68 11.62 1.85
N ASN A 76 7.83 12.61 1.54
CA ASN A 76 6.41 12.66 1.91
C ASN A 76 5.52 11.84 0.96
N ARG A 77 5.87 11.74 -0.33
CA ARG A 77 5.12 11.10 -1.43
C ARG A 77 5.30 9.58 -1.45
N LYS A 78 6.52 9.09 -1.21
CA LYS A 78 6.86 7.67 -1.20
C LYS A 78 6.40 6.95 0.06
N GLY A 79 5.66 7.59 0.97
CA GLY A 79 5.05 6.92 2.11
C GLY A 79 5.98 5.89 2.77
N ALA A 80 7.14 6.34 3.26
CA ALA A 80 8.08 5.54 4.05
C ALA A 80 8.58 4.24 3.39
N THR A 81 8.91 4.27 2.10
CA THR A 81 9.18 3.03 1.40
C THR A 81 10.41 2.22 1.85
N ASN A 82 11.43 2.85 2.43
CA ASN A 82 12.68 2.15 2.67
C ASN A 82 13.43 2.88 3.77
N CYS A 83 13.51 2.32 4.98
CA CYS A 83 14.12 3.00 6.14
C CYS A 83 15.57 3.43 5.86
N ASN A 84 16.32 2.61 5.11
CA ASN A 84 17.70 2.95 4.72
C ASN A 84 17.77 4.07 3.67
N LEU A 85 16.81 4.15 2.74
CA LEU A 85 16.74 5.26 1.80
C LEU A 85 16.24 6.53 2.49
N LYS A 86 15.35 6.45 3.49
CA LYS A 86 14.89 7.63 4.24
C LYS A 86 15.95 8.22 5.15
N GLU A 87 16.72 7.40 5.86
CA GLU A 87 17.88 7.91 6.60
C GLU A 87 18.91 8.54 5.65
N CYS A 88 19.15 7.92 4.49
CA CYS A 88 20.00 8.48 3.44
C CYS A 88 19.42 9.79 2.88
N GLU A 89 18.13 9.86 2.55
CA GLU A 89 17.44 11.03 2.02
C GLU A 89 17.41 12.17 3.05
N VAL A 90 17.21 11.87 4.34
CA VAL A 90 17.30 12.87 5.42
C VAL A 90 18.74 13.34 5.61
N GLN A 91 19.71 12.43 5.56
CA GLN A 91 21.15 12.78 5.60
C GLN A 91 21.57 13.61 4.38
N ASP A 92 21.04 13.32 3.21
CA ASP A 92 21.29 14.05 1.96
C ASP A 92 20.63 15.43 1.99
N MET A 93 19.38 15.52 2.48
CA MET A 93 18.70 16.79 2.75
C MET A 93 19.48 17.63 3.77
N ASP A 94 20.04 16.99 4.81
CA ASP A 94 20.90 17.65 5.80
C ASP A 94 22.22 18.11 5.23
N SER A 95 22.83 17.29 4.36
CA SER A 95 24.04 17.63 3.63
C SER A 95 23.83 18.89 2.80
N ILE A 96 22.68 18.98 2.11
CA ILE A 96 22.28 20.20 1.39
C ILE A 96 22.20 21.39 2.37
N ARG A 97 21.57 21.25 3.55
CA ARG A 97 21.50 22.35 4.53
C ARG A 97 22.88 22.75 5.08
N LEU A 98 23.78 21.78 5.28
CA LEU A 98 25.17 22.03 5.70
C LEU A 98 25.94 22.82 4.64
N GLU A 99 25.78 22.45 3.37
CA GLU A 99 26.39 23.16 2.25
C GLU A 99 25.84 24.59 2.12
N GLN A 100 24.53 24.78 2.29
CA GLN A 100 23.91 26.11 2.30
C GLN A 100 24.51 27.00 3.41
N VAL A 101 24.68 26.48 4.63
CA VAL A 101 25.32 27.22 5.74
C VAL A 101 26.77 27.56 5.44
N SER A 102 27.53 26.63 4.85
CA SER A 102 28.93 26.84 4.44
C SER A 102 29.06 27.97 3.41
N LEU A 103 28.18 28.00 2.41
CA LEU A 103 28.18 29.02 1.37
C LEU A 103 27.73 30.39 1.89
N CYS A 104 26.75 30.43 2.79
CA CYS A 104 26.30 31.69 3.38
C CYS A 104 27.45 32.47 4.05
N SER A 105 28.37 31.76 4.71
CA SER A 105 29.54 32.39 5.35
C SER A 105 30.52 33.05 4.37
N LYS A 106 30.40 32.77 3.07
CA LYS A 106 31.25 33.29 2.00
C LYS A 106 30.59 34.42 1.19
N SER A 107 29.31 34.71 1.44
CA SER A 107 28.57 35.73 0.70
C SER A 107 28.72 37.12 1.34
N THR A 108 29.59 37.95 0.77
CA THR A 108 29.77 39.36 1.17
C THR A 108 28.48 40.17 1.02
N LEU A 109 27.70 39.89 -0.03
CA LEU A 109 26.42 40.55 -0.31
C LEU A 109 25.40 40.30 0.82
N MET A 110 25.22 39.04 1.22
CA MET A 110 24.24 38.69 2.25
C MET A 110 24.67 39.19 3.62
N ALA A 111 25.98 39.16 3.94
CA ALA A 111 26.51 39.74 5.16
C ALA A 111 26.22 41.25 5.24
N LEU A 112 26.52 42.00 4.17
CA LEU A 112 26.27 43.44 4.08
C LEU A 112 24.78 43.76 4.21
N LEU A 113 23.91 43.03 3.51
CA LEU A 113 22.47 43.23 3.57
C LEU A 113 21.92 43.01 4.99
N VAL A 114 22.35 41.92 5.64
CA VAL A 114 21.95 41.59 7.01
C VAL A 114 22.42 42.65 7.99
N ASP A 115 23.65 43.15 7.85
CA ASP A 115 24.18 44.25 8.67
C ASP A 115 23.38 45.55 8.49
N ILE A 116 23.00 45.89 7.25
CA ILE A 116 22.14 47.05 6.97
C ILE A 116 20.75 46.87 7.60
N LEU A 117 20.14 45.70 7.42
CA LEU A 117 18.83 45.39 7.99
C LEU A 117 18.85 45.52 9.52
N PHE A 118 19.90 45.06 10.19
CA PHE A 118 20.03 45.19 11.65
C PHE A 118 20.30 46.62 12.10
N THR A 119 21.25 47.31 11.45
CA THR A 119 21.65 48.67 11.84
C THR A 119 20.51 49.66 11.72
N TYR A 120 19.66 49.50 10.70
CA TYR A 120 18.55 50.41 10.41
C TYR A 120 17.16 49.81 10.72
N ALA A 121 17.09 48.74 11.52
CA ALA A 121 15.84 48.05 11.85
C ALA A 121 14.76 48.99 12.43
N GLU A 122 15.18 49.97 13.25
CA GLU A 122 14.26 50.95 13.87
C GLU A 122 14.00 52.18 12.98
N ASN A 123 14.78 52.38 11.90
CA ASN A 123 14.61 53.49 10.97
C ASN A 123 13.82 53.06 9.73
N LYS A 124 12.49 53.03 9.88
CA LYS A 124 11.54 52.67 8.83
C LYS A 124 11.79 53.39 7.50
N ARG A 125 12.01 54.71 7.52
CA ARG A 125 12.09 55.53 6.31
C ARG A 125 13.34 55.19 5.50
N VAL A 126 14.50 55.21 6.14
CA VAL A 126 15.78 54.89 5.48
C VAL A 126 15.72 53.49 4.87
N LEU A 127 15.22 52.49 5.62
CA LEU A 127 15.16 51.11 5.14
C LEU A 127 14.21 50.94 3.94
N LEU A 128 13.02 51.54 3.97
CA LEU A 128 12.09 51.49 2.83
C LEU A 128 12.63 52.23 1.61
N PHE A 129 13.33 53.35 1.79
CA PHE A 129 14.00 54.04 0.69
C PHE A 129 15.13 53.19 0.10
N SER A 130 15.95 52.53 0.92
CA SER A 130 16.99 51.61 0.45
C SER A 130 16.43 50.47 -0.40
N LEU A 131 15.37 49.81 0.07
CA LEU A 131 14.73 48.71 -0.68
C LEU A 131 14.09 49.21 -1.99
N SER A 132 13.53 50.42 -1.97
CA SER A 132 12.93 51.06 -3.15
C SER A 132 13.98 51.42 -4.20
N TRP A 133 15.12 51.98 -3.79
CA TRP A 133 16.27 52.23 -4.68
C TRP A 133 16.82 50.93 -5.28
N LEU A 134 16.98 49.88 -4.47
CA LEU A 134 17.40 48.57 -4.96
C LEU A 134 16.43 48.00 -6.00
N LYS A 135 15.12 48.11 -5.76
CA LYS A 135 14.09 47.67 -6.71
C LYS A 135 14.24 48.40 -8.05
N ASP A 136 14.39 49.73 -8.02
CA ASP A 136 14.61 50.54 -9.23
C ASP A 136 15.92 50.17 -9.94
N TYR A 137 17.02 49.96 -9.21
CA TYR A 137 18.30 49.55 -9.79
C TYR A 137 18.20 48.20 -10.51
N PHE A 138 17.56 47.21 -9.88
CA PHE A 138 17.31 45.91 -10.52
C PHE A 138 16.39 46.03 -11.74
N GLU A 139 15.34 46.85 -11.69
CA GLU A 139 14.48 47.08 -12.84
C GLU A 139 15.19 47.74 -14.02
N ARG A 140 16.03 48.75 -13.75
CA ARG A 140 16.86 49.42 -14.77
C ARG A 140 17.84 48.44 -15.40
N MET A 141 18.42 47.56 -14.61
CA MET A 141 19.30 46.49 -15.07
C MET A 141 18.53 45.52 -15.98
N SER A 142 17.40 44.99 -15.54
CA SER A 142 16.58 44.08 -16.35
C SER A 142 16.09 44.71 -17.66
N LYS A 143 15.78 46.02 -17.67
CA LYS A 143 15.37 46.74 -18.90
C LYS A 143 16.49 46.82 -19.96
N LYS A 144 17.77 46.75 -19.56
CA LYS A 144 18.90 46.73 -20.51
C LYS A 144 19.13 45.36 -21.11
N THR A 145 18.99 44.29 -20.31
CA THR A 145 19.45 42.94 -20.67
C THR A 145 18.33 42.05 -21.22
N LEU A 146 17.10 42.14 -20.70
CA LEU A 146 16.02 41.23 -21.08
C LEU A 146 15.55 41.35 -22.55
N PRO A 147 15.46 42.53 -23.19
CA PRO A 147 14.87 42.63 -24.54
C PRO A 147 15.59 41.80 -25.61
N SER A 148 16.92 41.70 -25.54
CA SER A 148 17.70 40.89 -26.47
C SER A 148 17.47 39.39 -26.24
N LEU A 149 17.45 38.96 -24.98
CA LEU A 149 17.19 37.56 -24.58
C LEU A 149 15.75 37.13 -24.89
N GLU A 150 14.76 38.00 -24.67
CA GLU A 150 13.36 37.75 -25.06
C GLU A 150 13.23 37.56 -26.58
N THR A 151 14.00 38.32 -27.36
CA THR A 151 14.03 38.18 -28.82
C THR A 151 14.66 36.86 -29.24
N GLU A 152 15.73 36.42 -28.56
CA GLU A 152 16.37 35.14 -28.79
C GLU A 152 15.43 33.97 -28.45
N PHE A 153 14.78 34.03 -27.29
CA PHE A 153 13.79 33.04 -26.85
C PHE A 153 12.61 32.94 -27.83
N ARG A 154 12.03 34.07 -28.28
CA ARG A 154 10.93 34.06 -29.26
C ARG A 154 11.34 33.42 -30.60
N LYS A 155 12.58 33.64 -31.04
CA LYS A 155 13.11 33.00 -32.26
C LYS A 155 13.28 31.50 -32.09
N ALA A 156 13.76 31.04 -30.94
CA ALA A 156 13.87 29.62 -30.62
C ALA A 156 12.49 28.96 -30.53
N LEU A 157 11.52 29.64 -29.93
CA LEU A 157 10.15 29.15 -29.80
C LEU A 157 9.48 28.96 -31.17
N ALA A 158 9.56 29.97 -32.05
CA ALA A 158 9.00 29.89 -33.40
C ALA A 158 9.60 28.72 -34.21
N LYS A 159 10.92 28.51 -34.11
CA LYS A 159 11.58 27.37 -34.78
C LYS A 159 11.20 26.02 -34.22
N TYR A 160 11.01 25.93 -32.90
CA TYR A 160 10.52 24.71 -32.27
C TYR A 160 9.08 24.40 -32.69
N ASP A 161 8.20 25.40 -32.74
CA ASP A 161 6.82 25.23 -33.17
C ASP A 161 6.72 24.77 -34.64
N GLU A 162 7.62 25.24 -35.51
CA GLU A 162 7.70 24.83 -36.91
C GLU A 162 8.27 23.42 -37.10
N THR A 163 9.34 23.06 -36.39
CA THR A 163 10.11 21.82 -36.67
C THR A 163 9.80 20.66 -35.72
N ARG A 164 9.36 20.96 -34.50
CA ARG A 164 9.25 20.02 -33.36
C ARG A 164 10.47 19.10 -33.16
N SER A 165 11.66 19.56 -33.56
CA SER A 165 12.90 18.78 -33.43
C SER A 165 13.46 18.84 -32.01
N ASN A 166 14.22 17.80 -31.62
CA ASN A 166 14.81 17.73 -30.28
C ASN A 166 15.98 18.73 -30.10
N ASP A 167 16.67 19.08 -31.18
CA ASP A 167 17.76 20.08 -31.17
C ASP A 167 17.20 21.48 -30.91
N GLU A 168 16.11 21.87 -31.59
CA GLU A 168 15.45 23.15 -31.34
C GLU A 168 14.75 23.17 -29.97
N LYS A 169 14.27 22.02 -29.46
CA LYS A 169 13.79 21.89 -28.07
C LYS A 169 14.89 22.23 -27.06
N THR A 170 16.09 21.69 -27.26
CA THR A 170 17.25 21.92 -26.38
C THR A 170 17.67 23.39 -26.42
N LYS A 171 17.71 23.99 -27.61
CA LYS A 171 18.01 25.42 -27.80
C LYS A 171 16.97 26.35 -27.18
N LEU A 172 15.69 25.97 -27.24
CA LEU A 172 14.61 26.66 -26.55
C LEU A 172 14.76 26.58 -25.03
N GLN A 173 15.17 25.43 -24.48
CA GLN A 173 15.48 25.29 -23.05
C GLN A 173 16.68 26.15 -22.62
N GLU A 174 17.77 26.14 -23.40
CA GLU A 174 18.96 26.95 -23.11
C GLU A 174 18.66 28.46 -23.11
N THR A 175 17.90 28.95 -24.10
CA THR A 175 17.51 30.37 -24.18
C THR A 175 16.56 30.77 -23.05
N LYS A 176 15.68 29.86 -22.62
CA LYS A 176 14.83 30.06 -21.44
C LYS A 176 15.64 30.16 -20.15
N LEU A 177 16.61 29.28 -19.93
CA LEU A 177 17.49 29.32 -18.76
C LEU A 177 18.27 30.64 -18.69
N LYS A 178 18.84 31.08 -19.83
CA LYS A 178 19.51 32.38 -19.93
C LYS A 178 18.58 33.55 -19.60
N LEU A 179 17.33 33.50 -20.07
CA LEU A 179 16.34 34.54 -19.80
C LEU A 179 15.99 34.60 -18.31
N ASN A 180 15.78 33.46 -17.66
CA ASN A 180 15.48 33.37 -16.23
C ASN A 180 16.67 33.83 -15.37
N ASP A 181 17.90 33.41 -15.71
CA ASP A 181 19.11 33.76 -14.95
C ASP A 181 19.54 35.24 -15.11
N ALA A 182 19.08 35.90 -16.18
CA ALA A 182 19.26 37.34 -16.39
C ALA A 182 18.26 38.20 -15.60
N PHE A 183 17.15 37.61 -15.15
CA PHE A 183 16.16 38.32 -14.32
C PHE A 183 16.63 38.35 -12.85
N PHE A 184 16.65 39.53 -12.26
CA PHE A 184 17.04 39.74 -10.87
C PHE A 184 16.07 40.70 -10.21
N SER A 185 15.61 40.39 -9.00
CA SER A 185 14.68 41.24 -8.26
C SER A 185 14.97 41.17 -6.77
N LEU A 186 14.39 42.11 -6.02
CA LEU A 186 14.47 42.11 -4.57
C LEU A 186 13.83 40.85 -3.94
N ASP A 187 12.84 40.26 -4.61
CA ASP A 187 12.18 39.04 -4.15
C ASP A 187 13.16 37.86 -4.09
N HIS A 188 14.05 37.73 -5.09
CA HIS A 188 15.11 36.71 -5.09
C HIS A 188 16.10 36.89 -3.92
N VAL A 189 16.38 38.14 -3.54
CA VAL A 189 17.24 38.44 -2.38
C VAL A 189 16.57 38.00 -1.08
N PHE A 190 15.26 38.27 -0.92
CA PHE A 190 14.51 37.79 0.25
C PHE A 190 14.33 36.27 0.26
N LEU A 191 14.20 35.63 -0.90
CA LEU A 191 14.17 34.18 -1.01
C LEU A 191 15.51 33.56 -0.56
N GLU A 192 16.65 34.16 -0.95
CA GLU A 192 17.98 33.75 -0.45
C GLU A 192 18.05 33.83 1.07
N LEU A 193 17.56 34.93 1.67
CA LEU A 193 17.50 35.11 3.13
C LEU A 193 16.63 34.05 3.81
N SER A 194 15.50 33.68 3.20
CA SER A 194 14.64 32.62 3.73
C SER A 194 15.35 31.25 3.74
N GLN A 195 16.13 30.94 2.69
CA GLN A 195 16.91 29.71 2.62
C GLN A 195 18.04 29.70 3.64
N ILE A 196 18.73 30.84 3.82
CA ILE A 196 19.74 31.04 4.87
C ILE A 196 19.12 30.73 6.24
N TYR A 197 17.96 31.32 6.53
CA TYR A 197 17.25 31.10 7.78
C TYR A 197 16.90 29.61 8.01
N GLU A 198 16.26 28.98 7.03
CA GLU A 198 15.87 27.56 7.08
C GLU A 198 17.10 26.64 7.29
N ALA A 199 18.20 26.93 6.61
CA ALA A 199 19.44 26.16 6.72
C ALA A 199 20.10 26.32 8.11
N PHE A 200 20.22 27.54 8.63
CA PHE A 200 20.76 27.77 9.97
C PHE A 200 19.89 27.14 11.06
N LEU A 201 18.56 27.28 10.97
CA LEU A 201 17.63 26.70 11.95
C LEU A 201 17.74 25.16 11.97
N SER A 202 17.86 24.52 10.80
CA SER A 202 18.06 23.08 10.70
C SER A 202 19.33 22.57 11.40
N GLN A 203 20.38 23.39 11.49
CA GLN A 203 21.62 23.03 12.20
C GLN A 203 21.49 23.13 13.72
N ILE A 204 20.66 24.05 14.22
CA ILE A 204 20.41 24.23 15.66
C ILE A 204 19.71 23.02 16.25
N ASP A 205 18.65 22.55 15.58
CA ASP A 205 17.85 21.40 16.03
C ASP A 205 18.72 20.15 16.31
N LYS A 206 19.91 20.05 15.70
CA LYS A 206 20.78 18.87 15.73
C LYS A 206 22.00 18.99 16.63
N LYS A 207 22.64 20.16 16.70
CA LYS A 207 23.93 20.32 17.39
C LYS A 207 23.84 20.91 18.79
N GLY A 208 22.64 21.20 19.28
CA GLY A 208 22.31 21.36 20.70
C GLY A 208 22.93 22.54 21.45
N ASN A 209 24.08 23.13 21.07
CA ASN A 209 24.66 24.32 21.72
C ASN A 209 25.92 24.95 21.06
N TYR A 210 26.39 24.51 19.87
CA TYR A 210 27.56 25.13 19.22
C TYR A 210 27.17 26.13 18.13
N ILE A 211 26.63 27.29 18.52
CA ILE A 211 26.23 28.35 17.59
C ILE A 211 27.05 29.60 17.89
N LYS A 212 27.71 30.15 16.85
CA LYS A 212 28.41 31.44 16.96
C LYS A 212 27.37 32.53 17.26
N GLU A 213 27.73 33.48 18.12
CA GLU A 213 26.88 34.60 18.55
C GLU A 213 26.19 35.33 17.38
N LYS A 214 26.91 35.55 16.25
CA LYS A 214 26.35 36.14 15.03
C LYS A 214 25.23 35.32 14.38
N SER A 215 25.27 33.99 14.43
CA SER A 215 24.23 33.12 13.89
C SER A 215 22.95 33.16 14.73
N MET A 216 23.06 33.33 16.05
CA MET A 216 21.89 33.53 16.92
C MET A 216 21.18 34.85 16.63
N ILE A 217 21.93 35.93 16.40
CA ILE A 217 21.36 37.25 16.04
C ILE A 217 20.54 37.15 14.74
N VAL A 218 21.08 36.46 13.71
CA VAL A 218 20.35 36.22 12.45
C VAL A 218 19.04 35.48 12.70
N LEU A 219 19.05 34.44 13.52
CA LEU A 219 17.87 33.61 13.77
C LEU A 219 16.81 34.27 14.66
N THR A 220 17.21 35.15 15.58
CA THR A 220 16.27 35.83 16.49
C THR A 220 15.73 37.15 15.95
N SER A 221 16.55 37.88 15.19
CA SER A 221 16.27 39.29 14.85
C SER A 221 15.82 39.47 13.40
N LEU A 222 16.32 38.66 12.45
CA LEU A 222 15.95 38.79 11.03
C LEU A 222 14.44 38.57 10.80
N PRO A 223 13.78 37.52 11.35
CA PRO A 223 12.34 37.35 11.17
C PRO A 223 11.53 38.53 11.71
N LYS A 224 12.00 39.18 12.79
CA LYS A 224 11.33 40.35 13.38
C LYS A 224 11.40 41.58 12.47
N ILE A 225 12.50 41.77 11.75
CA ILE A 225 12.66 42.85 10.75
C ILE A 225 11.77 42.57 9.54
N ILE A 226 11.75 41.33 9.05
CA ILE A 226 10.85 40.96 7.94
C ILE A 226 9.38 41.09 8.35
N SER A 227 9.06 40.84 9.63
CA SER A 227 7.72 41.13 10.18
C SER A 227 7.36 42.60 10.07
N ASP A 228 8.31 43.50 10.35
CA ASP A 228 8.12 44.96 10.21
C ASP A 228 7.94 45.34 8.75
N LEU A 229 8.78 44.81 7.85
CA LEU A 229 8.65 45.06 6.41
C LEU A 229 7.28 44.64 5.90
N LEU A 230 6.77 43.47 6.33
CA LEU A 230 5.44 43.00 5.95
C LEU A 230 4.34 43.93 6.51
N LEU A 231 4.44 44.39 7.77
CA LEU A 231 3.57 45.41 8.35
C LEU A 231 3.66 46.77 7.62
N TRP A 232 4.80 47.06 7.00
CA TRP A 232 5.05 48.24 6.18
C TRP A 232 4.69 48.03 4.71
N ARG A 233 3.93 46.97 4.38
CA ARG A 233 3.40 46.63 3.05
C ARG A 233 4.42 46.14 2.03
N GLN A 234 5.62 45.74 2.47
CA GLN A 234 6.56 45.04 1.60
C GLN A 234 6.00 43.63 1.26
N SER A 235 6.17 43.20 0.00
CA SER A 235 5.81 41.83 -0.40
C SER A 235 6.67 40.79 0.29
N LEU A 236 6.04 39.69 0.70
CA LEU A 236 6.70 38.48 1.17
C LEU A 236 6.32 37.32 0.26
N GLN A 237 7.30 36.62 -0.32
CA GLN A 237 7.04 35.37 -1.01
C GLN A 237 6.79 34.25 0.02
N VAL A 238 5.60 33.66 -0.05
CA VAL A 238 5.12 32.62 0.87
C VAL A 238 5.36 31.23 0.31
N MET A 239 5.20 31.06 -1.00
CA MET A 239 5.56 29.83 -1.72
C MET A 239 6.52 30.19 -2.85
N ASP A 240 7.62 29.45 -2.95
CA ASP A 240 8.52 29.54 -4.09
C ASP A 240 7.97 28.71 -5.25
N GLY A 241 7.76 29.36 -6.40
CA GLY A 241 7.24 28.71 -7.61
C GLY A 241 8.29 27.95 -8.41
N GLU A 242 9.60 28.25 -8.23
CA GLU A 242 10.67 27.49 -8.89
C GLU A 242 10.85 26.13 -8.20
N ALA A 243 10.89 26.09 -6.87
CA ALA A 243 10.96 24.85 -6.10
C ALA A 243 9.60 24.19 -5.80
N SER A 244 8.49 24.86 -6.14
CA SER A 244 7.11 24.48 -5.77
C SER A 244 7.01 24.12 -4.28
N ASN A 245 7.54 24.96 -3.39
CA ASN A 245 7.62 24.64 -1.96
C ASN A 245 7.43 25.85 -1.05
N VAL A 246 6.94 25.59 0.17
CA VAL A 246 6.67 26.59 1.20
C VAL A 246 7.72 26.47 2.31
N PRO A 247 8.54 27.50 2.58
CA PRO A 247 9.48 27.51 3.70
C PRO A 247 8.72 27.75 5.02
N LEU A 248 8.06 26.70 5.51
CA LEU A 248 7.12 26.77 6.64
C LEU A 248 7.76 27.34 7.92
N ARG A 249 9.04 27.05 8.21
CA ARG A 249 9.69 27.51 9.43
C ARG A 249 10.03 28.99 9.36
N TRP A 250 10.44 29.47 8.18
CA TRP A 250 10.61 30.89 7.90
C TRP A 250 9.30 31.66 8.08
N ILE A 251 8.22 31.22 7.43
CA ILE A 251 6.92 31.88 7.49
C ILE A 251 6.37 31.90 8.93
N LYS A 252 6.49 30.78 9.67
CA LYS A 252 6.11 30.71 11.09
C LYS A 252 6.79 31.80 11.92
N SER A 253 8.08 32.00 11.67
CA SER A 253 8.92 32.89 12.47
C SER A 253 8.63 34.37 12.17
N VAL A 254 8.38 34.70 10.91
CA VAL A 254 7.88 36.04 10.52
C VAL A 254 6.49 36.29 11.13
N PHE A 255 5.57 35.33 11.05
CA PHE A 255 4.22 35.50 11.59
C PHE A 255 4.21 35.60 13.13
N SER A 256 5.11 34.86 13.79
CA SER A 256 5.33 34.96 15.24
C SER A 256 5.90 36.33 15.63
N GLY A 257 6.78 36.91 14.81
CA GLY A 257 7.31 38.26 15.03
C GLY A 257 6.24 39.35 15.00
N ILE A 258 5.23 39.21 14.12
CA ILE A 258 4.05 40.10 14.10
C ILE A 258 3.24 39.96 15.40
N ARG A 259 2.97 38.72 15.84
CA ARG A 259 2.22 38.46 17.08
C ARG A 259 2.89 39.11 18.29
N LEU A 260 4.21 39.02 18.41
CA LEU A 260 4.95 39.57 19.55
C LEU A 260 4.90 41.10 19.66
N LYS A 261 4.62 41.80 18.54
CA LYS A 261 4.58 43.27 18.50
C LYS A 261 3.17 43.83 18.68
N HIS A 262 2.17 43.05 18.24
CA HIS A 262 0.78 43.44 18.27
C HIS A 262 -0.05 42.26 18.82
N ASP A 263 -0.34 42.31 20.12
CA ASP A 263 -1.33 41.43 20.71
C ASP A 263 -2.68 41.73 20.02
N HIS A 264 -3.28 40.70 19.39
CA HIS A 264 -4.57 40.77 18.68
C HIS A 264 -4.56 41.23 17.20
N VAL A 265 -3.53 40.89 16.42
CA VAL A 265 -3.64 40.95 14.95
C VAL A 265 -4.59 39.85 14.44
N LYS A 266 -5.75 40.27 13.95
CA LYS A 266 -6.79 39.44 13.33
C LYS A 266 -6.85 39.72 11.83
N LEU A 267 -6.71 38.66 11.05
CA LEU A 267 -6.58 38.69 9.59
C LEU A 267 -7.84 38.19 8.90
N ASN A 268 -8.25 38.89 7.85
CA ASN A 268 -9.00 38.31 6.74
C ASN A 268 -8.03 38.03 5.59
N THR A 269 -8.14 36.85 4.95
CA THR A 269 -7.28 36.47 3.83
C THR A 269 -8.02 36.61 2.49
N VAL A 270 -7.39 37.27 1.51
CA VAL A 270 -7.86 37.32 0.12
C VAL A 270 -6.83 36.64 -0.75
N SER A 271 -7.23 35.69 -1.59
CA SER A 271 -6.35 35.09 -2.58
C SER A 271 -6.93 35.24 -3.97
N VAL A 272 -6.07 35.23 -5.00
CA VAL A 272 -6.47 35.23 -6.41
C VAL A 272 -5.96 33.97 -7.08
N LEU A 273 -6.73 33.38 -7.99
CA LEU A 273 -6.32 32.27 -8.84
C LEU A 273 -6.74 32.56 -10.28
N GLY A 274 -5.97 32.11 -11.26
CA GLY A 274 -6.31 32.30 -12.67
C GLY A 274 -5.15 31.95 -13.58
N ILE A 275 -5.46 31.67 -14.85
CA ILE A 275 -4.46 31.37 -15.89
C ILE A 275 -3.41 32.48 -16.01
N GLN A 276 -2.23 32.16 -16.55
CA GLN A 276 -1.17 33.13 -16.77
C GLN A 276 -1.63 34.30 -17.67
N SER A 277 -1.14 35.51 -17.36
CA SER A 277 -1.46 36.73 -18.13
C SER A 277 -2.96 37.08 -18.22
N SER A 278 -3.75 36.68 -17.22
CA SER A 278 -5.17 37.03 -17.07
C SER A 278 -5.43 38.36 -16.36
N GLY A 279 -4.41 39.07 -15.88
CA GLY A 279 -4.57 40.36 -15.19
C GLY A 279 -4.80 40.29 -13.68
N LYS A 280 -4.38 39.21 -13.00
CA LYS A 280 -4.52 39.00 -11.54
C LYS A 280 -3.89 40.10 -10.70
N SER A 281 -2.58 40.31 -10.85
CA SER A 281 -1.82 41.32 -10.09
C SER A 281 -2.31 42.74 -10.41
N THR A 282 -2.72 42.99 -11.67
CA THR A 282 -3.33 44.26 -12.09
C THR A 282 -4.65 44.52 -11.36
N LEU A 283 -5.51 43.51 -11.25
CA LEU A 283 -6.77 43.58 -10.52
C LEU A 283 -6.51 43.86 -9.03
N LEU A 284 -5.62 43.10 -8.38
CA LEU A 284 -5.28 43.29 -6.97
C LEU A 284 -4.67 44.67 -6.68
N ASN A 285 -3.73 45.13 -7.51
CA ASN A 285 -3.14 46.46 -7.39
C ASN A 285 -4.19 47.56 -7.53
N SER A 286 -5.14 47.40 -8.47
CA SER A 286 -6.23 48.36 -8.68
C SER A 286 -7.23 48.38 -7.52
N MET A 287 -7.57 47.21 -6.96
CA MET A 287 -8.52 47.07 -5.85
C MET A 287 -7.96 47.62 -4.53
N PHE A 288 -6.70 47.31 -4.22
CA PHE A 288 -6.15 47.51 -2.88
C PHE A 288 -5.02 48.54 -2.82
N GLY A 289 -4.59 49.10 -3.95
CA GLY A 289 -3.42 50.00 -4.02
C GLY A 289 -2.11 49.30 -3.72
N LEU A 290 -2.00 48.02 -4.10
CA LEU A 290 -0.84 47.16 -3.87
C LEU A 290 0.26 47.40 -4.90
N GLN A 291 1.43 46.81 -4.65
CA GLN A 291 2.62 46.96 -5.50
C GLN A 291 3.15 45.62 -6.02
N PHE A 292 2.26 44.68 -6.34
CA PHE A 292 2.64 43.45 -7.04
C PHE A 292 3.17 43.76 -8.44
N ASN A 293 4.07 42.93 -8.97
CA ASN A 293 4.69 43.16 -10.28
C ASN A 293 3.68 42.86 -11.41
N VAL A 294 3.57 43.73 -12.43
CA VAL A 294 2.52 43.67 -13.48
C VAL A 294 3.03 43.67 -14.94
N SER A 295 4.34 43.56 -15.16
CA SER A 295 4.93 43.66 -16.50
C SER A 295 4.81 42.37 -17.31
N ALA A 296 4.46 42.49 -18.60
CA ALA A 296 4.46 41.39 -19.56
C ALA A 296 5.86 40.75 -19.67
N GLY A 297 5.92 39.40 -19.66
CA GLY A 297 7.19 38.65 -19.64
C GLY A 297 7.84 38.52 -18.25
N ARG A 298 7.25 39.11 -17.20
CA ARG A 298 7.69 38.98 -15.80
C ARG A 298 6.56 38.38 -14.97
N CYS A 299 6.20 37.15 -15.28
CA CYS A 299 5.10 36.48 -14.60
C CYS A 299 5.47 36.21 -13.13
N THR A 300 4.51 36.42 -12.23
CA THR A 300 4.64 36.03 -10.82
C THR A 300 4.96 34.54 -10.73
N THR A 301 6.07 34.17 -10.10
CA THR A 301 6.48 32.77 -9.87
C THR A 301 6.32 32.45 -8.38
N GLY A 302 5.41 31.56 -8.03
CA GLY A 302 5.02 31.25 -6.64
C GLY A 302 3.86 32.10 -6.10
N VAL A 303 3.78 32.22 -4.76
CA VAL A 303 2.69 32.93 -4.05
C VAL A 303 3.25 34.05 -3.20
N PHE A 304 2.76 35.27 -3.38
CA PHE A 304 3.22 36.49 -2.69
C PHE A 304 2.14 37.07 -1.80
N ALA A 305 2.50 37.52 -0.61
CA ALA A 305 1.61 38.16 0.34
C ALA A 305 1.98 39.62 0.59
N GLN A 306 0.96 40.49 0.69
CA GLN A 306 1.09 41.85 1.23
C GLN A 306 0.02 42.09 2.31
N LEU A 307 0.41 42.74 3.41
CA LEU A 307 -0.45 42.97 4.58
C LEU A 307 -0.94 44.43 4.62
N LEU A 308 -2.24 44.61 4.81
CA LEU A 308 -2.91 45.90 4.85
C LEU A 308 -3.62 46.12 6.19
N HIS A 309 -3.45 47.30 6.77
CA HIS A 309 -4.20 47.71 7.97
C HIS A 309 -5.58 48.29 7.59
N VAL A 310 -6.63 47.81 8.22
CA VAL A 310 -8.01 48.30 8.04
C VAL A 310 -8.24 49.51 8.96
N ARG A 311 -8.56 50.68 8.39
CA ARG A 311 -8.73 51.93 9.16
C ARG A 311 -10.12 52.07 9.80
N ASP A 312 -11.10 51.28 9.36
CA ASP A 312 -12.52 51.46 9.70
C ASP A 312 -12.92 50.74 11.00
N ARG A 313 -13.65 51.43 11.87
CA ARG A 313 -14.05 50.91 13.21
C ARG A 313 -15.21 49.90 13.16
N ASP A 314 -15.93 49.84 12.04
CA ASP A 314 -17.15 49.02 11.89
C ASP A 314 -16.86 47.53 11.66
N SER A 315 -15.62 47.17 11.31
CA SER A 315 -15.14 45.79 11.25
C SER A 315 -14.68 45.34 12.64
N GLN A 316 -15.60 44.95 13.53
CA GLN A 316 -15.23 44.38 14.84
C GLN A 316 -14.49 43.02 14.73
N ALA A 317 -14.50 42.39 13.55
CA ALA A 317 -13.97 41.03 13.35
C ALA A 317 -12.46 40.99 13.04
N ALA A 318 -11.94 41.87 12.16
CA ALA A 318 -10.52 41.89 11.71
C ALA A 318 -9.95 43.31 11.65
N ASN A 319 -8.67 43.48 11.98
CA ASN A 319 -7.93 44.75 11.89
C ASN A 319 -6.90 44.79 10.74
N TYR A 320 -6.64 43.66 10.09
CA TYR A 320 -5.80 43.59 8.90
C TYR A 320 -6.38 42.67 7.82
N VAL A 321 -5.98 42.92 6.58
CA VAL A 321 -6.23 42.06 5.42
C VAL A 321 -4.89 41.64 4.85
N ILE A 322 -4.69 40.34 4.65
CA ILE A 322 -3.54 39.82 3.91
C ILE A 322 -4.00 39.38 2.52
N VAL A 323 -3.35 39.91 1.49
CA VAL A 323 -3.70 39.66 0.09
C VAL A 323 -2.61 38.79 -0.52
N PHE A 324 -3.02 37.66 -1.11
CA PHE A 324 -2.16 36.70 -1.78
C PHE A 324 -2.31 36.82 -3.30
N ASP A 325 -1.23 37.22 -3.98
CA ASP A 325 -1.08 37.13 -5.44
C ASP A 325 -0.38 35.81 -5.80
N THR A 326 -0.73 35.22 -6.93
CA THR A 326 -0.28 33.87 -7.29
C THR A 326 0.27 33.79 -8.71
N GLU A 327 1.10 32.78 -8.92
CA GLU A 327 1.48 32.30 -10.24
C GLU A 327 0.25 31.98 -11.09
N GLY A 328 0.43 32.17 -12.40
CA GLY A 328 -0.60 31.81 -13.37
C GLY A 328 -0.56 30.34 -13.72
N LEU A 329 -1.72 29.69 -13.62
CA LEU A 329 -1.89 28.30 -14.06
C LEU A 329 -1.63 28.17 -15.57
N ARG A 330 -1.18 26.97 -15.99
CA ARG A 330 -0.93 26.59 -17.39
C ARG A 330 0.03 27.54 -18.11
N ALA A 331 1.09 27.94 -17.43
CA ALA A 331 2.05 28.88 -17.98
C ALA A 331 2.69 28.35 -19.28
N PRO A 332 2.55 29.02 -20.46
CA PRO A 332 3.13 28.54 -21.72
C PRO A 332 4.66 28.42 -21.66
N GLU A 333 5.31 29.21 -20.82
CA GLU A 333 6.75 29.15 -20.59
C GLU A 333 7.19 27.78 -20.02
N ARG A 334 6.27 27.01 -19.41
CA ARG A 334 6.51 25.65 -18.89
C ARG A 334 6.05 24.52 -19.84
N LEU A 335 5.68 24.81 -21.10
CA LEU A 335 5.16 23.81 -22.06
C LEU A 335 6.05 22.57 -22.29
N LEU A 336 7.38 22.69 -22.12
CA LEU A 336 8.31 21.57 -22.29
C LEU A 336 8.45 20.69 -21.03
N GLU A 337 7.96 21.17 -19.89
CA GLU A 337 8.06 20.59 -18.52
C GLU A 337 6.71 20.82 -17.78
N TYR A 338 5.59 20.68 -18.49
CA TYR A 338 4.28 20.89 -17.87
C TYR A 338 4.04 19.80 -16.83
N ASP A 339 4.21 20.16 -15.56
CA ASP A 339 3.88 19.33 -14.41
C ASP A 339 2.46 19.69 -13.92
N PRO A 340 1.43 18.89 -14.22
CA PRO A 340 0.09 19.13 -13.71
C PRO A 340 0.06 19.13 -12.18
N ASN A 341 0.99 18.45 -11.52
CA ASN A 341 1.07 18.40 -10.07
C ASN A 341 1.35 19.79 -9.48
N HIS A 342 2.21 20.57 -10.13
CA HIS A 342 2.53 21.94 -9.69
C HIS A 342 1.30 22.86 -9.71
N ASP A 343 0.55 22.86 -10.82
CA ASP A 343 -0.65 23.66 -10.96
C ASP A 343 -1.74 23.21 -9.98
N ASN A 344 -1.89 21.89 -9.79
CA ASN A 344 -2.83 21.30 -8.82
C ASN A 344 -2.44 21.64 -7.37
N GLU A 345 -1.15 21.59 -7.02
CA GLU A 345 -0.59 21.95 -5.71
C GLU A 345 -0.86 23.44 -5.41
N ILE A 346 -0.49 24.35 -6.32
CA ILE A 346 -0.69 25.80 -6.15
C ILE A 346 -2.18 26.13 -6.05
N ALA A 347 -3.01 25.61 -6.95
CA ALA A 347 -4.44 25.90 -6.96
C ALA A 347 -5.10 25.44 -5.65
N THR A 348 -4.80 24.22 -5.20
CA THR A 348 -5.34 23.68 -3.95
C THR A 348 -4.87 24.49 -2.74
N PHE A 349 -3.59 24.87 -2.71
CA PHE A 349 -3.02 25.67 -1.62
C PHE A 349 -3.67 27.06 -1.53
N VAL A 350 -3.76 27.78 -2.65
CA VAL A 350 -4.29 29.15 -2.73
C VAL A 350 -5.78 29.22 -2.42
N ILE A 351 -6.56 28.27 -2.95
CA ILE A 351 -8.00 28.17 -2.65
C ILE A 351 -8.18 27.85 -1.17
N GLY A 352 -7.40 26.88 -0.66
CA GLY A 352 -7.36 26.53 0.76
C GLY A 352 -7.10 27.72 1.69
N LEU A 353 -6.18 28.60 1.33
CA LEU A 353 -5.69 29.71 2.15
C LEU A 353 -6.68 30.88 2.28
N GLY A 354 -7.39 31.21 1.20
CA GLY A 354 -8.19 32.42 1.10
C GLY A 354 -9.52 32.32 1.84
N ASP A 355 -9.85 33.28 2.69
CA ASP A 355 -11.21 33.43 3.19
C ASP A 355 -12.09 33.90 2.02
N ILE A 356 -11.57 34.79 1.16
CA ILE A 356 -12.19 35.16 -0.11
C ILE A 356 -11.24 34.80 -1.24
N VAL A 357 -11.71 33.99 -2.19
CA VAL A 357 -10.93 33.54 -3.34
C VAL A 357 -11.47 34.20 -4.61
N LEU A 358 -10.63 34.97 -5.29
CA LEU A 358 -10.93 35.61 -6.57
C LEU A 358 -10.48 34.70 -7.72
N MET A 359 -11.44 34.08 -8.41
CA MET A 359 -11.20 33.28 -9.62
C MET A 359 -11.18 34.20 -10.85
N ASN A 360 -10.00 34.61 -11.25
CA ASN A 360 -9.79 35.51 -12.37
C ASN A 360 -9.77 34.76 -13.70
N ILE A 361 -10.82 34.95 -14.49
CA ILE A 361 -11.04 34.27 -15.77
C ILE A 361 -10.86 35.29 -16.90
N LYS A 362 -10.13 34.91 -17.94
CA LYS A 362 -10.00 35.73 -19.15
C LYS A 362 -11.08 35.33 -20.14
N GLY A 363 -11.96 36.25 -20.53
CA GLY A 363 -13.09 35.97 -21.42
C GLY A 363 -14.30 35.37 -20.69
N GLU A 364 -15.15 34.65 -21.43
CA GLU A 364 -16.50 34.25 -20.97
C GLU A 364 -16.59 32.81 -20.39
N THR A 365 -15.59 31.94 -20.61
CA THR A 365 -15.67 30.50 -20.27
C THR A 365 -14.66 30.04 -19.23
N ILE A 366 -15.03 29.04 -18.41
CA ILE A 366 -14.15 28.40 -17.41
C ILE A 366 -13.33 27.20 -17.94
N SER A 367 -13.39 26.92 -19.24
CA SER A 367 -12.77 25.75 -19.89
C SER A 367 -11.30 25.55 -19.52
N ASP A 368 -10.55 26.65 -19.43
CA ASP A 368 -9.11 26.61 -19.23
C ASP A 368 -8.69 26.22 -17.80
N MET A 369 -9.63 26.23 -16.85
CA MET A 369 -9.40 25.88 -15.45
C MET A 369 -10.23 24.67 -14.98
N LYS A 370 -11.06 24.09 -15.85
CA LYS A 370 -11.99 23.00 -15.50
C LYS A 370 -11.27 21.81 -14.86
N ASP A 371 -10.22 21.30 -15.51
CA ASP A 371 -9.48 20.12 -15.03
C ASP A 371 -8.79 20.39 -13.68
N VAL A 372 -8.21 21.59 -13.52
CA VAL A 372 -7.54 21.99 -12.28
C VAL A 372 -8.57 22.13 -11.14
N LEU A 373 -9.73 22.73 -11.40
CA LEU A 373 -10.79 22.87 -10.40
C LEU A 373 -11.34 21.51 -9.95
N GLU A 374 -11.46 20.54 -10.86
CA GLU A 374 -11.87 19.17 -10.52
C GLU A 374 -10.88 18.49 -9.57
N ILE A 375 -9.58 18.58 -9.84
CA ILE A 375 -8.54 18.06 -8.93
C ILE A 375 -8.53 18.82 -7.59
N VAL A 376 -8.72 20.13 -7.61
CA VAL A 376 -8.82 20.92 -6.38
C VAL A 376 -10.03 20.46 -5.54
N ILE A 377 -11.19 20.19 -6.16
CA ILE A 377 -12.37 19.69 -5.43
C ILE A 377 -12.07 18.34 -4.77
N HIS A 378 -11.45 17.40 -5.50
CA HIS A 378 -10.99 16.13 -4.91
C HIS A 378 -10.05 16.37 -3.74
N GLY A 379 -9.03 17.22 -3.93
CA GLY A 379 -8.04 17.57 -2.92
C GLY A 379 -8.68 18.17 -1.66
N LEU A 380 -9.52 19.18 -1.82
CA LEU A 380 -10.17 19.88 -0.71
C LEU A 380 -11.14 18.97 0.05
N LEU A 381 -11.92 18.12 -0.63
CA LEU A 381 -12.82 17.18 0.03
C LEU A 381 -12.04 16.14 0.86
N ARG A 382 -10.95 15.59 0.31
CA ARG A 382 -10.07 14.68 1.06
C ARG A 382 -9.39 15.36 2.23
N LEU A 383 -8.88 16.58 2.05
CA LEU A 383 -8.27 17.37 3.13
C LEU A 383 -9.28 17.70 4.23
N LYS A 384 -10.53 18.04 3.88
CA LYS A 384 -11.62 18.28 4.82
C LYS A 384 -11.98 17.04 5.63
N ASN A 385 -12.01 15.87 4.97
CA ASN A 385 -12.28 14.59 5.62
C ASN A 385 -11.12 14.14 6.52
N ALA A 386 -9.88 14.33 6.08
CA ALA A 386 -8.67 13.92 6.79
C ALA A 386 -8.27 14.89 7.91
N ASN A 387 -8.63 16.17 7.81
CA ASN A 387 -8.43 17.17 8.84
C ASN A 387 -9.68 18.02 9.00
N ARG A 388 -10.63 17.53 9.81
CA ARG A 388 -11.88 18.27 10.04
C ARG A 388 -11.66 19.64 10.70
N ASN A 389 -10.49 19.89 11.32
CA ASN A 389 -10.14 21.20 11.91
C ASN A 389 -9.76 22.24 10.86
N LEU A 390 -9.47 21.79 9.64
CA LEU A 390 -9.23 22.65 8.50
C LEU A 390 -10.52 23.38 8.12
N ARG A 391 -10.58 24.68 8.45
CA ARG A 391 -11.69 25.56 8.07
C ARG A 391 -11.58 25.95 6.60
N LEU A 392 -12.35 25.27 5.76
CA LEU A 392 -12.51 25.55 4.33
C LEU A 392 -13.82 26.32 4.04
N ASP A 393 -14.14 27.28 4.90
CA ASP A 393 -15.35 28.11 4.78
C ASP A 393 -15.08 29.28 3.81
N GLN A 394 -14.44 28.98 2.67
CA GLN A 394 -14.04 29.95 1.66
C GLN A 394 -15.27 30.49 0.93
N SER A 395 -15.22 31.78 0.58
CA SER A 395 -16.17 32.33 -0.39
C SER A 395 -15.47 32.63 -1.70
N CYS A 396 -16.02 32.12 -2.79
CA CYS A 396 -15.45 32.27 -4.11
C CYS A 396 -16.16 33.40 -4.90
N ILE A 397 -15.39 34.22 -5.61
CA ILE A 397 -15.87 35.26 -6.52
C ILE A 397 -15.18 35.07 -7.87
N PHE A 398 -15.96 34.85 -8.93
CA PHE A 398 -15.51 34.69 -10.30
C PHE A 398 -15.46 36.07 -10.95
N VAL A 399 -14.29 36.47 -11.45
CA VAL A 399 -14.08 37.77 -12.10
C VAL A 399 -13.68 37.50 -13.55
N HIS A 400 -14.61 37.75 -14.47
CA HIS A 400 -14.40 37.63 -15.91
C HIS A 400 -13.83 38.93 -16.46
N GLN A 401 -12.56 38.93 -16.85
CA GLN A 401 -11.89 40.07 -17.49
C GLN A 401 -12.07 40.07 -19.01
N ASN A 402 -12.01 41.27 -19.60
CA ASN A 402 -12.03 41.53 -21.04
C ASN A 402 -13.36 41.14 -21.74
N VAL A 403 -14.48 41.31 -21.05
CA VAL A 403 -15.82 41.04 -21.60
C VAL A 403 -16.44 42.32 -22.19
N SER A 404 -16.95 42.22 -23.42
CA SER A 404 -17.46 43.39 -24.15
C SER A 404 -18.82 43.88 -23.61
N ALA A 405 -18.97 45.20 -23.45
CA ALA A 405 -20.14 45.80 -22.80
C ALA A 405 -21.46 45.71 -23.59
N LYS A 406 -21.44 45.32 -24.87
CA LYS A 406 -22.62 45.33 -25.75
C LYS A 406 -23.54 44.11 -25.58
N ASP A 407 -23.00 42.97 -25.16
CA ASP A 407 -23.75 41.70 -25.01
C ASP A 407 -23.95 41.25 -23.55
N ALA A 408 -23.46 42.05 -22.59
CA ALA A 408 -23.20 41.61 -21.22
C ALA A 408 -24.44 41.06 -20.50
N LYS A 409 -25.60 41.75 -20.51
CA LYS A 409 -26.74 41.38 -19.65
C LYS A 409 -27.42 40.04 -19.99
N THR A 410 -27.53 39.69 -21.27
CA THR A 410 -28.26 38.48 -21.72
C THR A 410 -27.34 37.25 -21.77
N LYS A 411 -26.07 37.42 -22.20
CA LYS A 411 -25.04 36.38 -22.12
C LYS A 411 -24.62 36.09 -20.66
N LEU A 412 -24.76 37.06 -19.74
CA LEU A 412 -24.53 36.89 -18.29
C LEU A 412 -25.33 35.72 -17.71
N LEU A 413 -26.65 35.71 -17.93
CA LEU A 413 -27.54 34.74 -17.28
C LEU A 413 -27.30 33.32 -17.78
N GLN A 414 -27.04 33.16 -19.08
CA GLN A 414 -26.73 31.86 -19.68
C GLN A 414 -25.35 31.35 -19.23
N GLY A 415 -24.32 32.21 -19.28
CA GLY A 415 -22.97 31.86 -18.81
C GLY A 415 -22.91 31.52 -17.31
N HIS A 416 -23.74 32.17 -16.48
CA HIS A 416 -23.88 31.82 -15.06
C HIS A 416 -24.45 30.41 -14.86
N GLN A 417 -25.50 30.05 -15.60
CA GLN A 417 -26.13 28.73 -15.50
C GLN A 417 -25.20 27.62 -15.98
N GLU A 418 -24.49 27.83 -17.10
CA GLU A 418 -23.53 26.85 -17.64
C GLU A 418 -22.33 26.63 -16.70
N THR A 419 -21.81 27.71 -16.11
CA THR A 419 -20.71 27.64 -15.14
C THR A 419 -21.13 26.89 -13.87
N LEU A 420 -22.30 27.21 -13.33
CA LEU A 420 -22.82 26.54 -12.13
C LEU A 420 -23.12 25.07 -12.39
N ALA A 421 -23.77 24.74 -13.51
CA ALA A 421 -24.07 23.35 -13.86
C ALA A 421 -22.80 22.51 -13.98
N THR A 422 -21.76 23.07 -14.61
CA THR A 422 -20.45 22.40 -14.73
C THR A 422 -19.81 22.16 -13.36
N LEU A 423 -19.83 23.14 -12.46
CA LEU A 423 -19.25 23.02 -11.12
C LEU A 423 -20.04 22.05 -10.23
N ASP A 424 -21.37 22.07 -10.30
CA ASP A 424 -22.24 21.16 -9.56
C ASP A 424 -22.04 19.71 -10.04
N GLU A 425 -21.95 19.49 -11.36
CA GLU A 425 -21.67 18.18 -11.95
C GLU A 425 -20.34 17.61 -11.45
N ILE A 426 -19.27 18.44 -11.46
CA ILE A 426 -17.95 18.03 -10.95
C ILE A 426 -18.04 17.72 -9.46
N ALA A 427 -18.66 18.59 -8.64
CA ALA A 427 -18.73 18.39 -7.20
C ALA A 427 -19.49 17.12 -6.80
N ILE A 428 -20.59 16.80 -7.50
CA ILE A 428 -21.35 15.57 -7.28
C ILE A 428 -20.52 14.35 -7.65
N ARG A 429 -19.98 14.31 -8.87
CA ARG A 429 -19.19 13.18 -9.37
C ARG A 429 -18.01 12.88 -8.46
N VAL A 430 -17.26 13.92 -8.08
CA VAL A 430 -16.12 13.79 -7.17
C VAL A 430 -16.55 13.28 -5.79
N ALA A 431 -17.67 13.74 -5.26
CA ALA A 431 -18.15 13.26 -3.97
C ALA A 431 -18.61 11.80 -4.02
N GLU A 432 -19.20 11.36 -5.12
CA GLU A 432 -19.53 9.96 -5.38
C GLU A 432 -18.27 9.09 -5.48
N ASP A 433 -17.26 9.53 -6.23
CA ASP A 433 -15.98 8.80 -6.37
C ASP A 433 -15.22 8.67 -5.03
N GLU A 434 -15.42 9.62 -4.11
CA GLU A 434 -14.80 9.66 -2.78
C GLU A 434 -15.65 9.04 -1.66
N GLY A 435 -16.87 8.57 -1.96
CA GLY A 435 -17.81 8.05 -0.97
C GLY A 435 -18.30 9.04 0.07
N ILE A 436 -18.38 10.31 -0.31
CA ILE A 436 -18.81 11.40 0.57
C ILE A 436 -20.29 11.69 0.36
N GLN A 437 -21.12 11.18 1.27
CA GLN A 437 -22.56 11.47 1.24
C GLN A 437 -22.87 12.91 1.65
N GLY A 438 -23.87 13.52 1.00
CA GLY A 438 -24.42 14.83 1.38
C GLY A 438 -23.93 16.02 0.55
N ILE A 439 -23.00 15.83 -0.38
CA ILE A 439 -22.64 16.82 -1.41
C ILE A 439 -23.62 16.70 -2.57
N LYS A 440 -24.37 17.77 -2.86
CA LYS A 440 -25.37 17.80 -3.96
C LYS A 440 -25.14 18.94 -4.96
N ALA A 441 -24.15 19.80 -4.70
CA ALA A 441 -23.81 20.97 -5.48
C ALA A 441 -22.44 21.51 -5.02
N PHE A 442 -21.78 22.31 -5.86
CA PHE A 442 -20.51 22.98 -5.59
C PHE A 442 -20.55 23.83 -4.32
N LYS A 443 -21.71 24.44 -4.02
CA LYS A 443 -21.93 25.20 -2.78
C LYS A 443 -21.74 24.38 -1.48
N ASN A 444 -21.81 23.05 -1.58
CA ASN A 444 -21.55 22.16 -0.43
C ASN A 444 -20.04 21.95 -0.19
N VAL A 445 -19.20 22.27 -1.19
CA VAL A 445 -17.73 22.22 -1.12
C VAL A 445 -17.17 23.57 -0.68
N ILE A 446 -17.57 24.66 -1.36
CA ILE A 446 -17.12 26.05 -1.12
C ILE A 446 -18.33 26.99 -1.12
N GLU A 447 -18.36 28.01 -0.27
CA GLU A 447 -19.48 28.97 -0.22
C GLU A 447 -19.57 29.80 -1.51
N PHE A 448 -20.62 29.56 -2.30
CA PHE A 448 -20.79 30.17 -3.62
C PHE A 448 -22.26 30.59 -3.86
N ASP A 449 -22.46 31.87 -4.21
CA ASP A 449 -23.76 32.41 -4.63
C ASP A 449 -23.68 32.79 -6.12
N PRO A 450 -24.24 32.01 -7.05
CA PRO A 450 -24.10 32.23 -8.49
C PRO A 450 -24.67 33.58 -8.96
N VAL A 451 -25.57 34.21 -8.21
CA VAL A 451 -26.17 35.50 -8.57
C VAL A 451 -25.26 36.66 -8.16
N LYS A 452 -24.56 36.54 -7.03
CA LYS A 452 -23.75 37.63 -6.44
C LYS A 452 -22.25 37.43 -6.56
N SER A 453 -21.79 36.22 -6.86
CA SER A 453 -20.36 35.85 -6.89
C SER A 453 -19.74 35.85 -8.29
N ILE A 454 -20.45 36.23 -9.35
CA ILE A 454 -19.88 36.33 -10.71
C ILE A 454 -19.91 37.79 -11.15
N MET A 455 -18.74 38.33 -11.49
CA MET A 455 -18.51 39.74 -11.84
C MET A 455 -17.80 39.85 -13.18
N TYR A 456 -18.13 40.88 -13.96
CA TYR A 456 -17.54 41.13 -15.27
C TYR A 456 -16.81 42.47 -15.27
N VAL A 457 -15.55 42.44 -15.68
CA VAL A 457 -14.68 43.60 -15.72
C VAL A 457 -14.28 43.83 -17.18
N PRO A 458 -14.56 45.02 -17.76
CA PRO A 458 -14.20 45.32 -19.14
C PRO A 458 -12.68 45.49 -19.31
N ASP A 459 -12.19 45.74 -20.53
CA ASP A 459 -10.76 46.00 -20.74
C ASP A 459 -10.26 47.25 -19.98
N LEU A 460 -9.01 47.18 -19.49
CA LEU A 460 -8.33 48.28 -18.81
C LEU A 460 -8.08 49.49 -19.73
N TRP A 461 -7.85 49.27 -21.02
CA TRP A 461 -7.44 50.30 -21.98
C TRP A 461 -8.53 50.53 -23.04
N HIS A 462 -8.80 51.79 -23.38
CA HIS A 462 -9.59 52.15 -24.57
C HIS A 462 -8.72 52.15 -25.83
N GLY A 463 -8.24 50.96 -26.24
CA GLY A 463 -7.36 50.76 -27.41
C GLY A 463 -6.00 50.15 -27.04
N SER A 464 -5.03 50.21 -27.95
CA SER A 464 -3.71 49.58 -27.78
C SER A 464 -2.72 50.51 -27.06
N PRO A 465 -2.07 50.07 -25.96
CA PRO A 465 -0.96 50.79 -25.32
C PRO A 465 0.19 51.14 -26.30
N PRO A 466 1.05 52.14 -26.03
CA PRO A 466 1.27 52.81 -24.75
C PRO A 466 0.49 54.12 -24.53
N MET A 467 -0.20 54.65 -25.56
CA MET A 467 -0.92 55.94 -25.47
C MET A 467 -2.44 55.79 -25.27
N ALA A 468 -2.95 54.56 -25.13
CA ALA A 468 -4.36 54.32 -24.87
C ALA A 468 -4.76 54.87 -23.48
N PRO A 469 -5.89 55.59 -23.34
CA PRO A 469 -6.36 56.04 -22.04
C PRO A 469 -6.95 54.86 -21.24
N THR A 470 -6.89 54.96 -19.91
CA THR A 470 -7.51 53.98 -19.01
C THR A 470 -9.03 54.05 -19.09
N SER A 471 -9.68 52.89 -19.00
CA SER A 471 -11.13 52.73 -19.04
C SER A 471 -11.75 53.13 -17.71
N THR A 472 -12.63 54.14 -17.72
CA THR A 472 -13.39 54.54 -16.51
C THR A 472 -14.39 53.46 -16.09
N LYS A 473 -14.82 52.60 -17.02
CA LYS A 473 -15.65 51.44 -16.72
C LYS A 473 -14.87 50.33 -16.02
N TYR A 474 -13.57 50.20 -16.31
CA TYR A 474 -12.72 49.26 -15.59
C TYR A 474 -12.67 49.64 -14.10
N SER A 475 -12.35 50.90 -13.79
CA SER A 475 -12.26 51.35 -12.41
C SER A 475 -13.60 51.27 -11.67
N SER A 476 -14.73 51.60 -12.30
CA SER A 476 -16.05 51.44 -11.66
C SER A 476 -16.36 49.98 -11.31
N ASN A 477 -16.11 49.03 -12.23
CA ASN A 477 -16.39 47.62 -12.00
C ASN A 477 -15.41 47.00 -11.00
N VAL A 478 -14.14 47.40 -11.00
CA VAL A 478 -13.18 46.99 -9.98
C VAL A 478 -13.60 47.47 -8.59
N MET A 479 -14.16 48.68 -8.48
CA MET A 479 -14.74 49.17 -7.23
C MET A 479 -15.96 48.34 -6.79
N GLU A 480 -16.79 47.85 -7.70
CA GLU A 480 -17.87 46.92 -7.37
C GLU A 480 -17.34 45.59 -6.81
N VAL A 481 -16.30 45.02 -7.42
CA VAL A 481 -15.63 43.81 -6.91
C VAL A 481 -15.05 44.07 -5.51
N LEU A 482 -14.38 45.21 -5.30
CA LEU A 482 -13.84 45.59 -3.98
C LEU A 482 -14.93 45.73 -2.92
N ASN A 483 -16.06 46.36 -3.27
CA ASN A 483 -17.20 46.51 -2.37
C ASN A 483 -17.81 45.15 -1.99
N LEU A 484 -17.90 44.22 -2.95
CA LEU A 484 -18.37 42.85 -2.68
C LEU A 484 -17.41 42.12 -1.73
N VAL A 485 -16.10 42.20 -1.98
CA VAL A 485 -15.06 41.62 -1.11
C VAL A 485 -15.17 42.20 0.30
N ALA A 486 -15.26 43.53 0.44
CA ALA A 486 -15.43 44.20 1.73
C ALA A 486 -16.72 43.76 2.44
N SER A 487 -17.84 43.65 1.72
CA SER A 487 -19.11 43.21 2.30
C SER A 487 -19.05 41.78 2.86
N LYS A 488 -18.40 40.86 2.13
CA LYS A 488 -18.18 39.47 2.58
C LYS A 488 -17.23 39.41 3.77
N MET A 489 -16.22 40.28 3.84
CA MET A 489 -15.35 40.40 5.01
C MET A 489 -16.10 40.86 6.25
N VAL A 490 -16.98 41.86 6.13
CA VAL A 490 -17.77 42.39 7.26
C VAL A 490 -18.79 41.38 7.78
N GLN A 491 -19.37 40.56 6.89
CA GLN A 491 -20.31 39.50 7.29
C GLN A 491 -19.66 38.38 8.11
N ARG A 492 -18.33 38.25 8.08
CA ARG A 492 -17.62 37.23 8.84
C ARG A 492 -17.53 37.59 10.31
N LYS A 493 -18.05 36.68 11.16
CA LYS A 493 -18.09 36.86 12.61
C LYS A 493 -16.76 36.54 13.31
N ASN A 494 -15.88 35.73 12.69
CA ASN A 494 -14.65 35.23 13.30
C ASN A 494 -13.47 35.34 12.33
N ALA A 495 -12.62 36.37 12.49
CA ALA A 495 -11.35 36.44 11.80
C ALA A 495 -10.27 35.62 12.52
N LEU A 496 -9.31 35.08 11.77
CA LEU A 496 -8.22 34.29 12.32
C LEU A 496 -7.14 35.18 12.93
N THR A 497 -6.49 34.74 14.01
CA THR A 497 -5.24 35.41 14.42
C THR A 497 -4.15 35.12 13.39
N VAL A 498 -3.08 35.94 13.37
CA VAL A 498 -1.93 35.69 12.48
C VAL A 498 -1.39 34.26 12.62
N LEU A 499 -1.32 33.72 13.84
CA LEU A 499 -0.85 32.34 14.02
C LEU A 499 -1.88 31.29 13.61
N ASP A 500 -3.17 31.55 13.76
CA ASP A 500 -4.19 30.64 13.24
C ASP A 500 -4.16 30.61 11.70
N THR A 501 -3.89 31.75 11.06
CA THR A 501 -3.63 31.81 9.62
C THR A 501 -2.39 31.00 9.23
N PHE A 502 -1.30 31.08 10.01
CA PHE A 502 -0.14 30.22 9.81
C PHE A 502 -0.48 28.73 10.00
N ASN A 503 -1.24 28.36 11.03
CA ASN A 503 -1.63 26.97 11.29
C ASN A 503 -2.47 26.43 10.12
N ARG A 504 -3.41 27.22 9.59
CA ARG A 504 -4.15 26.86 8.36
C ARG A 504 -3.19 26.62 7.19
N LEU A 505 -2.24 27.53 6.97
CA LEU A 505 -1.25 27.42 5.90
C LEU A 505 -0.40 26.16 6.04
N ASN A 506 0.09 25.87 7.25
CA ASN A 506 0.87 24.68 7.57
C ASN A 506 0.06 23.40 7.35
N ASP A 507 -1.18 23.35 7.84
CA ASP A 507 -2.04 22.18 7.71
C ASP A 507 -2.41 21.90 6.26
N LEU A 508 -2.66 22.96 5.47
CA LEU A 508 -2.88 22.84 4.02
C LEU A 508 -1.66 22.28 3.31
N TRP A 509 -0.48 22.88 3.51
CA TRP A 509 0.72 22.45 2.81
C TRP A 509 1.12 21.01 3.16
N ASN A 510 1.07 20.66 4.45
CA ASN A 510 1.34 19.29 4.89
C ASN A 510 0.31 18.29 4.35
N GLY A 511 -0.96 18.69 4.24
CA GLY A 511 -1.99 17.87 3.63
C GLY A 511 -1.74 17.63 2.14
N ILE A 512 -1.34 18.68 1.40
CA ILE A 512 -1.00 18.58 -0.03
C ILE A 512 0.18 17.64 -0.25
N LEU A 513 1.24 17.74 0.58
CA LEU A 513 2.39 16.84 0.53
C LEU A 513 2.01 15.36 0.76
N LYS A 514 0.95 15.08 1.53
CA LYS A 514 0.48 13.73 1.89
C LYS A 514 -0.50 13.11 0.89
N GLU A 515 -1.26 13.91 0.15
CA GLU A 515 -2.33 13.45 -0.77
C GLU A 515 -1.87 13.35 -2.24
N ASN A 516 -0.57 13.18 -2.46
CA ASN A 516 0.07 13.24 -3.79
C ASN A 516 -0.53 12.32 -4.86
N PHE A 517 -1.17 11.21 -4.48
CA PHE A 517 -1.83 10.33 -5.45
C PHE A 517 -2.87 11.11 -6.26
N VAL A 518 -3.78 11.86 -5.62
CA VAL A 518 -4.83 12.62 -6.34
C VAL A 518 -4.23 13.71 -7.20
N PHE A 519 -3.26 14.44 -6.66
CA PHE A 519 -2.63 15.56 -7.34
C PHE A 519 -1.74 15.12 -8.51
N SER A 520 -1.38 13.82 -8.56
CA SER A 520 -0.66 13.19 -9.69
C SER A 520 -1.51 12.93 -10.93
N PHE A 521 -2.84 13.00 -10.80
CA PHE A 521 -3.76 12.81 -11.91
C PHE A 521 -4.13 14.15 -12.56
N ARG A 522 -4.36 14.11 -13.87
CA ARG A 522 -4.79 15.27 -14.64
C ARG A 522 -6.26 15.62 -14.41
N ASN A 523 -7.09 14.62 -14.13
CA ASN A 523 -8.51 14.73 -13.81
C ASN A 523 -9.05 13.42 -13.20
N SER A 524 -10.32 13.43 -12.78
CA SER A 524 -11.03 12.28 -12.17
C SER A 524 -11.14 11.07 -13.10
N LEU A 525 -11.24 11.27 -14.42
CA LEU A 525 -11.33 10.18 -15.40
C LEU A 525 -10.06 9.32 -15.41
N GLU A 526 -8.90 9.91 -15.13
CA GLU A 526 -7.63 9.19 -15.04
C GLU A 526 -7.57 8.30 -13.79
N ILE A 527 -8.17 8.73 -12.67
CA ILE A 527 -8.33 7.92 -11.45
C ILE A 527 -9.22 6.70 -11.73
N LYS A 528 -10.36 6.93 -12.41
CA LYS A 528 -11.26 5.84 -12.82
C LYS A 528 -10.58 4.85 -13.75
N ALA A 529 -9.84 5.35 -14.74
CA ALA A 529 -9.06 4.53 -15.66
C ALA A 529 -8.03 3.66 -14.94
N TYR A 530 -7.32 4.20 -13.93
CA TYR A 530 -6.38 3.43 -13.12
C TYR A 530 -7.05 2.28 -12.36
N ASN A 531 -8.18 2.54 -11.70
CA ASN A 531 -8.88 1.55 -10.88
C ASN A 531 -9.40 0.37 -11.72
N GLU A 532 -10.01 0.65 -12.87
CA GLU A 532 -10.46 -0.38 -13.82
C GLU A 532 -9.29 -1.25 -14.28
N PHE A 533 -8.14 -0.63 -14.54
CA PHE A 533 -6.94 -1.32 -14.99
C PHE A 533 -6.30 -2.19 -13.89
N ASP A 534 -6.41 -1.79 -12.62
CA ASP A 534 -5.97 -2.61 -11.47
C ASP A 534 -6.83 -3.87 -11.28
N ILE A 535 -8.14 -3.77 -11.47
CA ILE A 535 -9.06 -4.93 -11.44
C ILE A 535 -8.72 -5.89 -12.58
N ALA A 536 -8.49 -5.37 -13.79
CA ALA A 536 -8.08 -6.17 -14.94
C ALA A 536 -6.75 -6.91 -14.66
N PHE A 537 -5.75 -6.21 -14.14
CA PHE A 537 -4.47 -6.83 -13.74
C PHE A 537 -4.64 -7.95 -12.72
N LYS A 538 -5.45 -7.76 -11.67
CA LYS A 538 -5.69 -8.81 -10.65
C LYS A 538 -6.32 -10.06 -11.26
N THR A 539 -7.26 -9.86 -12.19
CA THR A 539 -7.96 -10.93 -12.91
C THR A 539 -7.00 -11.71 -13.80
N PHE A 540 -6.25 -11.03 -14.67
CA PHE A 540 -5.29 -11.66 -15.57
C PHE A 540 -4.09 -12.26 -14.84
N GLY A 541 -3.66 -11.66 -13.73
CA GLY A 541 -2.63 -12.24 -12.86
C GLY A 541 -3.07 -13.57 -12.22
N LEU A 542 -4.34 -13.71 -11.84
CA LEU A 542 -4.88 -14.97 -11.35
C LEU A 542 -4.89 -16.05 -12.45
N GLU A 543 -5.22 -15.65 -13.68
CA GLU A 543 -5.13 -16.55 -14.85
C GLU A 543 -3.70 -17.06 -15.04
N MET A 544 -2.69 -16.18 -14.94
CA MET A 544 -1.27 -16.56 -15.01
C MET A 544 -0.89 -17.61 -13.97
N GLU A 545 -1.32 -17.43 -12.71
CA GLU A 545 -1.07 -18.39 -11.63
C GLU A 545 -1.70 -19.76 -11.93
N ILE A 546 -2.94 -19.77 -12.43
CA ILE A 546 -3.68 -21.00 -12.76
C ILE A 546 -2.99 -21.76 -13.89
N LEU A 547 -2.63 -21.07 -14.97
CA LEU A 547 -1.95 -21.68 -16.11
C LEU A 547 -0.60 -22.25 -15.69
N ASN A 548 0.16 -21.51 -14.88
CA ASN A 548 1.41 -21.94 -14.30
C ASN A 548 1.25 -23.23 -13.46
N GLN A 549 0.23 -23.27 -12.60
CA GLN A 549 -0.05 -24.43 -11.75
C GLN A 549 -0.38 -25.69 -12.58
N ARG A 550 -1.25 -25.56 -13.59
CA ARG A 550 -1.60 -26.68 -14.48
C ARG A 550 -0.39 -27.24 -15.21
N TRP A 551 0.51 -26.37 -15.65
CA TRP A 551 1.73 -26.80 -16.31
C TRP A 551 2.63 -27.56 -15.33
N ILE A 552 2.78 -27.06 -14.10
CA ILE A 552 3.54 -27.74 -13.04
C ILE A 552 3.00 -29.15 -12.79
N ASP A 553 1.69 -29.27 -12.59
CA ASP A 553 1.05 -30.55 -12.28
C ASP A 553 1.18 -31.56 -13.44
N SER A 554 1.16 -31.07 -14.68
CA SER A 554 1.27 -31.91 -15.88
C SER A 554 2.72 -32.35 -16.18
N ASN A 555 3.72 -31.54 -15.82
CA ASN A 555 5.10 -31.72 -16.29
C ASN A 555 6.07 -32.18 -15.21
N VAL A 556 5.97 -31.66 -13.98
CA VAL A 556 6.98 -31.92 -12.93
C VAL A 556 7.05 -33.41 -12.59
N LYS A 557 5.90 -33.99 -12.19
CA LYS A 557 5.82 -35.42 -11.85
C LYS A 557 6.19 -36.30 -13.03
N LYS A 558 5.63 -36.01 -14.22
CA LYS A 558 5.86 -36.76 -15.46
C LYS A 558 7.31 -36.77 -15.91
N GLN A 559 8.07 -35.68 -15.72
CA GLN A 559 9.49 -35.62 -16.06
C GLN A 559 10.35 -36.30 -15.00
N LEU A 560 10.13 -35.98 -13.72
CA LEU A 560 11.01 -36.44 -12.65
C LEU A 560 10.84 -37.95 -12.35
N ASP A 561 9.61 -38.49 -12.46
CA ASP A 561 9.35 -39.93 -12.25
C ASP A 561 10.05 -40.83 -13.30
N LYS A 562 10.49 -40.29 -14.44
CA LYS A 562 11.30 -41.03 -15.45
C LYS A 562 12.74 -41.31 -15.01
N SER A 563 13.19 -40.64 -13.95
CA SER A 563 14.57 -40.77 -13.48
C SER A 563 14.74 -42.13 -12.80
N GLU A 564 15.85 -42.82 -13.06
CA GLU A 564 16.15 -44.10 -12.40
C GLU A 564 17.24 -43.98 -11.34
N CYS A 565 18.06 -42.93 -11.43
CA CYS A 565 19.15 -42.64 -10.50
C CYS A 565 19.26 -41.14 -10.24
N ARG A 566 20.16 -40.75 -9.31
CA ARG A 566 20.38 -39.35 -8.94
C ARG A 566 20.91 -38.50 -10.11
N ASP A 567 21.70 -39.08 -11.01
CA ASP A 567 22.28 -38.35 -12.14
C ASP A 567 21.23 -38.01 -13.21
N ASP A 568 20.30 -38.94 -13.49
CA ASP A 568 19.18 -38.68 -14.39
C ASP A 568 18.23 -37.64 -13.82
N LEU A 569 17.99 -37.69 -12.50
CA LEU A 569 17.17 -36.71 -11.80
C LEU A 569 17.76 -35.29 -11.92
N ALA A 570 19.08 -35.14 -11.80
CA ALA A 570 19.75 -33.86 -12.00
C ALA A 570 19.55 -33.32 -13.43
N LYS A 571 19.68 -34.18 -14.45
CA LYS A 571 19.44 -33.82 -15.85
C LYS A 571 17.99 -33.42 -16.12
N HIS A 572 17.03 -34.21 -15.63
CA HIS A 572 15.60 -33.90 -15.79
C HIS A 572 15.21 -32.60 -15.08
N LYS A 573 15.79 -32.28 -13.91
CA LYS A 573 15.57 -30.99 -13.24
C LYS A 573 16.05 -29.80 -14.06
N ILE A 574 17.21 -29.90 -14.72
CA ILE A 574 17.74 -28.83 -15.58
C ILE A 574 16.81 -28.61 -16.77
N LYS A 575 16.46 -29.68 -17.49
CA LYS A 575 15.54 -29.60 -18.63
C LYS A 575 14.18 -29.04 -18.25
N LEU A 576 13.62 -29.50 -17.13
CA LEU A 576 12.34 -29.03 -16.61
C LEU A 576 12.37 -27.54 -16.26
N ARG A 577 13.48 -27.03 -15.70
CA ARG A 577 13.68 -25.59 -15.45
C ARG A 577 13.71 -24.77 -16.75
N GLU A 578 14.38 -25.28 -17.79
CA GLU A 578 14.42 -24.62 -19.10
C GLU A 578 13.04 -24.57 -19.77
N ASP A 579 12.31 -25.70 -19.78
CA ASP A 579 10.97 -25.80 -20.34
C ASP A 579 9.99 -24.89 -19.58
N PHE A 580 10.11 -24.82 -18.25
CA PHE A 580 9.30 -23.94 -17.41
C PHE A 580 9.54 -22.46 -17.69
N LEU A 581 10.80 -22.03 -17.86
CA LEU A 581 11.12 -20.64 -18.16
C LEU A 581 10.48 -20.18 -19.48
N LYS A 582 10.50 -21.03 -20.50
CA LYS A 582 9.83 -20.75 -21.79
C LYS A 582 8.33 -20.61 -21.63
N HIS A 583 7.69 -21.54 -20.93
CA HIS A 583 6.26 -21.49 -20.62
C HIS A 583 5.86 -20.20 -19.88
N LEU A 584 6.66 -19.83 -18.87
CA LEU A 584 6.42 -18.64 -18.07
C LEU A 584 6.61 -17.34 -18.86
N ASP A 585 7.57 -17.31 -19.78
CA ASP A 585 7.75 -16.21 -20.74
C ASP A 585 6.54 -16.07 -21.68
N GLU A 586 6.03 -17.18 -22.19
CA GLU A 586 4.86 -17.21 -23.08
C GLU A 586 3.60 -16.68 -22.39
N ILE A 587 3.28 -17.17 -21.19
CA ILE A 587 2.10 -16.68 -20.45
C ILE A 587 2.29 -15.21 -20.08
N SER A 588 3.46 -14.81 -19.58
CA SER A 588 3.72 -13.40 -19.24
C SER A 588 3.46 -12.49 -20.44
N LYS A 589 3.87 -12.91 -21.65
CA LYS A 589 3.61 -12.20 -22.90
C LYS A 589 2.12 -12.14 -23.23
N ASP A 590 1.38 -13.25 -23.11
CA ASP A 590 -0.07 -13.29 -23.32
C ASP A 590 -0.82 -12.33 -22.38
N ILE A 591 -0.49 -12.34 -21.08
CA ILE A 591 -1.09 -11.45 -20.09
C ILE A 591 -0.78 -9.97 -20.38
N LYS A 592 0.46 -9.65 -20.77
CA LYS A 592 0.82 -8.28 -21.18
C LYS A 592 0.04 -7.84 -22.43
N ILE A 593 -0.26 -8.77 -23.36
CA ILE A 593 -1.11 -8.50 -24.53
C ILE A 593 -2.56 -8.29 -24.10
N LYS A 594 -3.13 -9.13 -23.23
CA LYS A 594 -4.49 -8.97 -22.70
C LYS A 594 -4.68 -7.64 -21.98
N LEU A 595 -3.71 -7.21 -21.16
CA LEU A 595 -3.71 -5.88 -20.54
C LEU A 595 -3.69 -4.76 -21.58
N THR A 596 -2.85 -4.89 -22.61
CA THR A 596 -2.78 -3.91 -23.70
C THR A 596 -4.11 -3.85 -24.48
N ASN A 597 -4.75 -4.99 -24.73
CA ASN A 597 -6.04 -5.07 -25.42
C ASN A 597 -7.18 -4.51 -24.57
N PHE A 598 -7.21 -4.82 -23.27
CA PHE A 598 -8.18 -4.25 -22.33
C PHE A 598 -8.13 -2.72 -22.35
N ALA A 599 -6.92 -2.14 -22.27
CA ALA A 599 -6.75 -0.70 -22.38
C ALA A 599 -7.27 -0.12 -23.70
N ARG A 600 -7.10 -0.83 -24.83
CA ARG A 600 -7.56 -0.36 -26.15
C ARG A 600 -9.08 -0.45 -26.33
N CYS A 601 -9.73 -1.38 -25.66
CA CYS A 601 -11.17 -1.63 -25.75
C CYS A 601 -11.99 -0.84 -24.72
N SER A 602 -11.36 -0.16 -23.76
CA SER A 602 -12.05 0.70 -22.79
C SER A 602 -12.47 2.03 -23.44
N ASP A 603 -13.58 2.58 -22.96
CA ASP A 603 -14.02 3.94 -23.28
C ASP A 603 -13.01 5.01 -22.81
N LEU A 604 -12.11 4.67 -21.88
CA LEU A 604 -11.06 5.53 -21.32
C LEU A 604 -9.65 5.25 -21.91
N LYS A 605 -9.59 4.67 -23.12
CA LYS A 605 -8.34 4.17 -23.75
C LYS A 605 -7.15 5.14 -23.74
N GLU A 606 -7.38 6.44 -23.95
CA GLU A 606 -6.32 7.44 -24.01
C GLU A 606 -5.64 7.63 -22.65
N LEU A 607 -6.42 7.58 -21.56
CA LEU A 607 -5.94 7.71 -20.19
C LEU A 607 -5.28 6.42 -19.70
N MET A 608 -5.86 5.25 -20.03
CA MET A 608 -5.27 3.96 -19.69
C MET A 608 -3.93 3.71 -20.38
N SER A 609 -3.72 4.28 -21.58
CA SER A 609 -2.48 4.11 -22.35
C SER A 609 -1.22 4.53 -21.58
N HIS A 610 -1.33 5.53 -20.70
CA HIS A 610 -0.23 6.02 -19.87
C HIS A 610 0.19 5.00 -18.79
N TRP A 611 -0.74 4.18 -18.31
CA TRP A 611 -0.52 3.23 -17.21
C TRP A 611 -0.06 1.84 -17.68
N ILE A 612 -0.11 1.55 -18.98
CA ILE A 612 0.21 0.23 -19.54
C ILE A 612 1.58 -0.27 -19.10
N ASP A 613 2.61 0.56 -19.20
CA ASP A 613 3.98 0.14 -18.89
C ASP A 613 4.20 -0.10 -17.38
N TYR A 614 3.52 0.67 -16.53
CA TYR A 614 3.51 0.43 -15.08
C TYR A 614 2.96 -0.96 -14.74
N PHE A 615 1.81 -1.34 -15.32
CA PHE A 615 1.20 -2.65 -15.07
C PHE A 615 1.98 -3.80 -15.72
N LYS A 616 2.62 -3.58 -16.87
CA LYS A 616 3.55 -4.58 -17.45
C LYS A 616 4.70 -4.91 -16.51
N LYS A 617 5.26 -3.92 -15.80
CA LYS A 617 6.29 -4.16 -14.76
C LYS A 617 5.77 -4.99 -13.60
N ARG A 618 4.50 -4.80 -13.19
CA ARG A 618 3.86 -5.63 -12.14
C ARG A 618 3.68 -7.08 -12.58
N VAL A 619 3.44 -7.34 -13.88
CA VAL A 619 3.43 -8.71 -14.42
C VAL A 619 4.83 -9.35 -14.30
N ASP A 620 5.89 -8.58 -14.52
CA ASP A 620 7.27 -9.09 -14.35
C ASP A 620 7.60 -9.42 -12.90
N ALA A 621 7.06 -8.67 -11.93
CA ALA A 621 7.18 -9.01 -10.51
C ALA A 621 6.46 -10.34 -10.19
N LEU A 622 5.20 -10.50 -10.63
CA LEU A 622 4.44 -11.75 -10.46
C LEU A 622 5.18 -12.96 -11.07
N LYS A 623 5.80 -12.76 -12.23
CA LYS A 623 6.62 -13.78 -12.90
C LYS A 623 7.79 -14.25 -12.02
N HIS A 624 8.45 -13.34 -11.31
CA HIS A 624 9.54 -13.67 -10.41
C HIS A 624 9.04 -14.56 -9.25
N ASP A 625 7.89 -14.22 -8.67
CA ASP A 625 7.29 -14.98 -7.56
C ASP A 625 6.90 -16.40 -7.98
N LEU A 626 6.28 -16.54 -9.16
CA LEU A 626 5.90 -17.85 -9.72
C LEU A 626 7.11 -18.76 -9.98
N LYS A 627 8.25 -18.18 -10.38
CA LYS A 627 9.50 -18.92 -10.56
C LYS A 627 10.05 -19.46 -9.23
N ALA A 628 9.91 -18.69 -8.15
CA ALA A 628 10.33 -19.15 -6.82
C ALA A 628 9.47 -20.34 -6.36
N ASP A 629 8.14 -20.27 -6.53
CA ASP A 629 7.22 -21.37 -6.17
C ASP A 629 7.52 -22.65 -6.96
N PHE A 630 7.74 -22.54 -8.27
CA PHE A 630 8.11 -23.68 -9.11
C PHE A 630 9.36 -24.41 -8.62
N ASN A 631 10.43 -23.66 -8.30
CA ASN A 631 11.67 -24.27 -7.82
C ASN A 631 11.45 -25.06 -6.54
N LYS A 632 10.61 -24.53 -5.62
CA LYS A 632 10.25 -25.22 -4.39
C LYS A 632 9.58 -26.57 -4.68
N ARG A 633 8.56 -26.59 -5.55
CA ARG A 633 7.81 -27.81 -5.92
C ARG A 633 8.68 -28.87 -6.61
N VAL A 634 9.62 -28.44 -7.46
CA VAL A 634 10.57 -29.35 -8.12
C VAL A 634 11.47 -30.04 -7.10
N GLU A 635 11.97 -29.32 -6.10
CA GLU A 635 12.80 -29.92 -5.04
C GLU A 635 11.98 -30.89 -4.17
N GLU A 636 10.72 -30.56 -3.85
CA GLU A 636 9.81 -31.44 -3.12
C GLU A 636 9.62 -32.79 -3.82
N HIS A 637 9.30 -32.76 -5.12
CA HIS A 637 9.09 -33.99 -5.89
C HIS A 637 10.40 -34.76 -6.13
N ALA A 638 11.52 -34.05 -6.32
CA ALA A 638 12.83 -34.69 -6.45
C ALA A 638 13.20 -35.53 -5.21
N ASN A 639 12.86 -35.06 -4.00
CA ASN A 639 13.08 -35.82 -2.77
C ASN A 639 12.27 -37.12 -2.73
N ILE A 640 11.03 -37.11 -3.23
CA ILE A 640 10.20 -38.32 -3.35
C ILE A 640 10.87 -39.33 -4.30
N CYS A 641 11.37 -38.88 -5.45
CA CYS A 641 12.07 -39.75 -6.39
C CYS A 641 13.31 -40.40 -5.76
N ILE A 642 14.09 -39.65 -4.96
CA ILE A 642 15.28 -40.18 -4.28
C ILE A 642 14.94 -41.33 -3.33
N VAL A 643 13.84 -41.22 -2.57
CA VAL A 643 13.37 -42.30 -1.68
C VAL A 643 12.94 -43.53 -2.48
N ARG A 644 12.26 -43.33 -3.62
CA ARG A 644 11.85 -44.45 -4.49
C ARG A 644 13.04 -45.23 -5.05
N PHE A 645 14.14 -44.55 -5.40
CA PHE A 645 15.33 -45.22 -5.96
C PHE A 645 15.93 -46.24 -5.00
N SER A 646 15.95 -45.94 -3.69
CA SER A 646 16.53 -46.84 -2.69
C SER A 646 15.72 -48.12 -2.45
N GLU A 647 14.44 -48.14 -2.82
CA GLU A 647 13.51 -49.24 -2.45
C GLU A 647 12.88 -49.95 -3.66
N LYS A 648 13.18 -49.51 -4.91
CA LYS A 648 12.51 -49.95 -6.14
C LYS A 648 12.62 -51.47 -6.38
N SER A 649 13.80 -52.06 -6.20
CA SER A 649 14.04 -53.49 -6.46
C SER A 649 13.32 -54.39 -5.45
N ILE A 650 13.39 -54.04 -4.16
CA ILE A 650 12.77 -54.80 -3.07
C ILE A 650 11.25 -54.76 -3.19
N PHE A 651 10.69 -53.58 -3.52
CA PHE A 651 9.26 -53.43 -3.74
C PHE A 651 8.72 -54.32 -4.86
N LYS A 652 9.41 -54.38 -6.01
CA LYS A 652 9.01 -55.24 -7.12
C LYS A 652 9.03 -56.73 -6.72
N GLN A 653 10.06 -57.14 -5.98
CA GLN A 653 10.22 -58.52 -5.51
C GLN A 653 9.10 -58.91 -4.52
N LYS A 654 8.90 -58.11 -3.46
CA LYS A 654 7.91 -58.40 -2.42
C LYS A 654 6.46 -58.34 -2.93
N ARG A 655 6.16 -57.44 -3.88
CA ARG A 655 4.86 -57.40 -4.55
C ARG A 655 4.55 -58.69 -5.32
N GLN A 656 5.54 -59.27 -5.98
CA GLN A 656 5.35 -60.54 -6.69
C GLN A 656 5.13 -61.68 -5.68
N GLU A 657 5.88 -61.68 -4.59
CA GLU A 657 5.79 -62.69 -3.54
C GLU A 657 4.41 -62.78 -2.87
N ILE A 658 3.80 -61.65 -2.47
CA ILE A 658 2.45 -61.64 -1.88
C ILE A 658 1.39 -62.08 -2.87
N HIS A 659 1.55 -61.72 -4.15
CA HIS A 659 0.65 -62.16 -5.20
C HIS A 659 0.71 -63.67 -5.37
N ASP A 660 1.91 -64.26 -5.49
CA ASP A 660 2.08 -65.71 -5.65
C ASP A 660 1.58 -66.49 -4.41
N LYS A 661 1.81 -65.97 -3.19
CA LYS A 661 1.26 -66.55 -1.94
C LYS A 661 -0.27 -66.49 -1.93
N ALA A 662 -0.88 -65.37 -2.32
CA ALA A 662 -2.33 -65.24 -2.42
C ALA A 662 -2.92 -66.20 -3.48
N MET A 663 -2.30 -66.30 -4.66
CA MET A 663 -2.76 -67.19 -5.73
C MET A 663 -2.69 -68.67 -5.34
N SER A 664 -1.64 -69.09 -4.63
CA SER A 664 -1.52 -70.47 -4.12
C SER A 664 -2.57 -70.77 -3.04
N LEU A 665 -2.83 -69.80 -2.15
CA LEU A 665 -3.90 -69.90 -1.15
C LEU A 665 -5.27 -70.03 -1.81
N ALA A 666 -5.55 -69.23 -2.85
CA ALA A 666 -6.82 -69.27 -3.58
C ALA A 666 -7.07 -70.65 -4.18
N ARG A 667 -6.08 -71.22 -4.88
CA ARG A 667 -6.17 -72.56 -5.49
C ARG A 667 -6.42 -73.66 -4.46
N SER A 668 -5.79 -73.59 -3.29
CA SER A 668 -6.02 -74.57 -2.20
C SER A 668 -7.37 -74.39 -1.48
N SER A 669 -8.03 -73.24 -1.69
CA SER A 669 -9.29 -72.88 -1.05
C SER A 669 -10.51 -73.08 -1.95
N GLN A 670 -10.31 -73.30 -3.27
CA GLN A 670 -11.36 -73.59 -4.26
C GLN A 670 -12.16 -74.89 -4.01
N GLU A 671 -11.62 -75.80 -3.22
CA GLU A 671 -12.24 -77.10 -2.90
C GLU A 671 -13.02 -77.09 -1.57
N LYS A 672 -13.04 -75.95 -0.86
CA LYS A 672 -13.71 -75.81 0.45
C LYS A 672 -14.92 -74.88 0.33
N ASP A 673 -16.04 -75.30 0.90
CA ASP A 673 -17.24 -74.47 1.02
C ASP A 673 -17.01 -73.44 2.14
N MET A 674 -16.69 -72.20 1.76
CA MET A 674 -16.32 -71.13 2.69
C MET A 674 -17.09 -69.85 2.38
N THR A 675 -17.56 -69.17 3.43
CA THR A 675 -18.23 -67.88 3.26
C THR A 675 -17.21 -66.77 2.90
N GLU A 676 -17.70 -65.64 2.39
CA GLU A 676 -16.83 -64.49 2.06
C GLU A 676 -16.06 -63.97 3.29
N GLU A 677 -16.67 -64.05 4.48
CA GLU A 677 -16.00 -63.69 5.74
C GLU A 677 -14.88 -64.68 6.09
N ASP A 678 -15.09 -65.98 5.89
CA ASP A 678 -14.05 -66.99 6.11
C ASP A 678 -12.87 -66.80 5.13
N GLN A 679 -13.16 -66.49 3.87
CA GLN A 679 -12.15 -66.19 2.85
C GLN A 679 -11.32 -64.96 3.23
N LYS A 680 -11.97 -63.92 3.75
CA LYS A 680 -11.30 -62.70 4.21
C LYS A 680 -10.39 -62.96 5.40
N ILE A 681 -10.87 -63.70 6.40
CA ILE A 681 -10.08 -64.07 7.57
C ILE A 681 -8.83 -64.85 7.16
N GLN A 682 -8.96 -65.82 6.26
CA GLN A 682 -7.86 -66.65 5.81
C GLN A 682 -6.81 -65.85 5.01
N PHE A 683 -7.26 -64.94 4.15
CA PHE A 683 -6.36 -64.04 3.42
C PHE A 683 -5.65 -63.07 4.38
N ASP A 684 -6.39 -62.48 5.32
CA ASP A 684 -5.83 -61.54 6.29
C ASP A 684 -4.78 -62.22 7.17
N ASP A 685 -5.00 -63.47 7.61
CA ASP A 685 -4.00 -64.26 8.36
C ASP A 685 -2.73 -64.53 7.54
N MET A 686 -2.87 -64.90 6.26
CA MET A 686 -1.73 -65.07 5.35
C MET A 686 -0.95 -63.77 5.15
N TYR A 687 -1.67 -62.68 4.91
CA TYR A 687 -1.07 -61.36 4.71
C TYR A 687 -0.32 -60.88 5.95
N GLU A 688 -0.91 -61.03 7.14
CA GLU A 688 -0.27 -60.62 8.40
C GLU A 688 0.97 -61.46 8.72
N LYS A 689 0.97 -62.76 8.44
CA LYS A 689 2.19 -63.59 8.57
C LYS A 689 3.27 -63.16 7.58
N TRP A 690 2.89 -62.94 6.32
CA TRP A 690 3.83 -62.52 5.29
C TRP A 690 4.43 -61.14 5.56
N ILE A 691 3.63 -60.15 5.97
CA ILE A 691 4.16 -58.81 6.22
C ILE A 691 5.14 -58.82 7.41
N GLN A 692 4.89 -59.63 8.43
CA GLN A 692 5.82 -59.85 9.54
C GLN A 692 7.16 -60.46 9.08
N GLU A 693 7.13 -61.45 8.17
CA GLU A 693 8.33 -62.03 7.57
C GLU A 693 9.13 -60.98 6.77
N VAL A 694 8.45 -60.17 5.95
CA VAL A 694 9.09 -59.11 5.15
C VAL A 694 9.79 -58.07 6.04
N GLU A 695 9.18 -57.72 7.17
CA GLU A 695 9.74 -56.80 8.17
C GLU A 695 10.97 -57.37 8.87
N LEU A 696 10.99 -58.68 9.13
CA LEU A 696 12.13 -59.38 9.73
C LEU A 696 13.31 -59.54 8.75
N GLU A 697 13.04 -59.88 7.50
CA GLU A 697 14.07 -60.06 6.45
C GLU A 697 14.76 -58.77 6.05
N ASN A 698 14.09 -57.63 6.24
CA ASN A 698 14.61 -56.34 5.85
C ASN A 698 14.51 -55.32 7.01
N PRO A 699 15.40 -55.41 8.02
CA PRO A 699 15.36 -54.52 9.18
C PRO A 699 15.61 -53.04 8.83
N SER A 700 16.21 -52.76 7.67
CA SER A 700 16.34 -51.41 7.11
C SER A 700 15.02 -50.85 6.53
N LEU A 701 13.99 -51.68 6.38
CA LEU A 701 12.63 -51.37 5.93
C LEU A 701 11.61 -51.31 7.08
N ALA A 702 11.91 -51.90 8.24
CA ALA A 702 11.30 -51.47 9.49
C ALA A 702 11.70 -50.02 9.72
N ASP A 703 10.73 -49.16 10.10
CA ASP A 703 10.90 -47.72 10.38
C ASP A 703 12.38 -47.36 10.61
N LEU A 704 13.00 -46.62 9.68
CA LEU A 704 14.40 -46.15 9.82
C LEU A 704 14.68 -45.87 11.28
N PRO A 705 15.79 -46.37 11.87
CA PRO A 705 16.02 -46.28 13.31
C PRO A 705 15.66 -44.86 13.75
N GLU A 706 14.70 -44.73 14.67
CA GLU A 706 14.21 -43.43 15.17
C GLU A 706 15.40 -42.51 15.45
N GLU A 707 16.51 -43.11 15.88
CA GLU A 707 17.87 -42.61 16.07
C GLU A 707 18.48 -41.83 14.88
N ARG A 708 18.40 -42.33 13.63
CA ARG A 708 18.98 -41.66 12.45
C ARG A 708 18.16 -40.45 12.01
N ILE A 709 16.83 -40.56 11.99
CA ILE A 709 15.93 -39.43 11.70
C ILE A 709 16.03 -38.40 12.81
N SER A 710 16.08 -38.86 14.05
CA SER A 710 16.35 -38.04 15.22
C SER A 710 17.68 -37.29 15.10
N ALA A 711 18.76 -37.96 14.68
CA ALA A 711 20.06 -37.31 14.51
C ALA A 711 20.04 -36.23 13.43
N GLU A 712 19.34 -36.47 12.32
CA GLU A 712 19.17 -35.51 11.22
C GLU A 712 18.37 -34.28 11.67
N VAL A 713 17.18 -34.47 12.26
CA VAL A 713 16.33 -33.38 12.77
C VAL A 713 17.05 -32.60 13.87
N TYR A 714 17.76 -33.31 14.75
CA TYR A 714 18.57 -32.69 15.80
C TYR A 714 19.70 -31.84 15.21
N GLY A 715 20.40 -32.34 14.19
CA GLY A 715 21.44 -31.60 13.48
C GLY A 715 20.90 -30.36 12.77
N ASP A 716 19.72 -30.45 12.16
CA ASP A 716 19.04 -29.35 11.48
C ASP A 716 18.65 -28.22 12.45
N ILE A 717 18.03 -28.60 13.58
CA ILE A 717 17.65 -27.65 14.64
C ILE A 717 18.89 -26.97 15.23
N LEU A 718 19.94 -27.74 15.55
CA LEU A 718 21.18 -27.18 16.09
C LEU A 718 21.87 -26.23 15.10
N ALA A 719 21.87 -26.55 13.81
CA ALA A 719 22.46 -25.68 12.80
C ALA A 719 21.73 -24.34 12.72
N CYS A 720 20.39 -24.34 12.75
CA CYS A 720 19.59 -23.12 12.77
C CYS A 720 19.79 -22.30 14.06
N LEU A 721 19.81 -22.96 15.23
CA LEU A 721 20.10 -22.27 16.50
C LEU A 721 21.48 -21.64 16.50
N ARG A 722 22.51 -22.34 16.00
CA ARG A 722 23.89 -21.82 15.92
C ARG A 722 23.97 -20.59 15.01
N ASN A 723 23.32 -20.63 13.85
CA ASN A 723 23.31 -19.51 12.91
C ASN A 723 22.54 -18.30 13.44
N THR A 724 21.48 -18.53 14.23
CA THR A 724 20.57 -17.45 14.68
C THR A 724 21.01 -16.83 16.00
N TYR A 725 21.57 -17.62 16.90
CA TYR A 725 21.92 -17.24 18.28
C TYR A 725 23.41 -17.40 18.57
N GLU A 726 24.29 -17.21 17.57
CA GLU A 726 25.74 -17.36 17.68
C GLU A 726 26.32 -16.70 18.95
N LYS A 727 25.92 -15.45 19.23
CA LYS A 727 26.37 -14.67 20.41
C LYS A 727 25.81 -15.17 21.75
N LYS A 728 24.71 -15.94 21.76
CA LYS A 728 24.05 -16.50 22.96
C LYS A 728 24.25 -18.02 23.07
N MET A 729 25.09 -18.62 22.22
CA MET A 729 25.17 -20.07 22.05
C MET A 729 25.71 -20.81 23.28
N GLY A 730 26.58 -20.17 24.07
CA GLY A 730 27.06 -20.74 25.34
C GLY A 730 25.93 -20.97 26.36
N THR A 731 25.02 -20.01 26.51
CA THR A 731 23.85 -20.11 27.40
C THR A 731 22.83 -21.11 26.87
N LEU A 732 22.59 -21.12 25.55
CA LEU A 732 21.72 -22.11 24.88
C LEU A 732 22.26 -23.52 25.03
N GLN A 733 23.58 -23.74 24.91
CA GLN A 733 24.20 -25.04 25.16
C GLN A 733 23.99 -25.48 26.61
N GLY A 734 24.15 -24.59 27.58
CA GLY A 734 23.84 -24.89 28.98
C GLY A 734 22.37 -25.27 29.20
N GLY A 735 21.43 -24.56 28.56
CA GLY A 735 19.99 -24.89 28.59
C GLY A 735 19.66 -26.24 27.95
N LEU A 736 20.26 -26.54 26.79
CA LEU A 736 20.12 -27.81 26.08
C LEU A 736 20.78 -28.99 26.83
N GLN A 737 21.83 -28.74 27.62
CA GLN A 737 22.44 -29.74 28.49
C GLN A 737 21.56 -30.03 29.71
N ASN A 738 20.98 -29.00 30.33
CA ASN A 738 20.08 -29.14 31.48
C ASN A 738 18.71 -29.72 31.10
N THR A 739 18.21 -29.40 29.91
CA THR A 739 16.94 -29.91 29.36
C THR A 739 17.14 -30.51 27.97
N PRO A 740 17.65 -31.76 27.87
CA PRO A 740 17.98 -32.37 26.58
C PRO A 740 16.74 -32.58 25.70
N MET A 741 16.82 -32.16 24.44
CA MET A 741 15.73 -32.29 23.45
C MET A 741 15.23 -33.73 23.27
N LYS A 742 16.09 -34.73 23.52
CA LYS A 742 15.83 -36.15 23.25
C LYS A 742 15.07 -36.91 24.35
N THR A 743 14.90 -36.33 25.54
CA THR A 743 14.31 -37.08 26.68
C THR A 743 12.79 -37.29 26.49
N LYS A 744 12.29 -38.53 26.61
CA LYS A 744 10.85 -38.87 26.45
C LYS A 744 10.02 -38.57 27.71
N ASP A 745 10.65 -38.55 28.90
CA ASP A 745 9.99 -38.64 30.22
C ASP A 745 9.17 -37.43 30.72
N GLN A 746 9.09 -36.34 29.96
CA GLN A 746 8.30 -35.16 30.34
C GLN A 746 7.22 -34.77 29.33
N PHE A 747 7.04 -35.53 28.25
CA PHE A 747 6.07 -35.16 27.20
C PHE A 747 4.62 -35.20 27.70
N SER A 748 4.30 -36.09 28.63
CA SER A 748 3.00 -36.16 29.32
C SER A 748 2.77 -35.00 30.31
N LYS A 749 3.83 -34.43 30.88
CA LYS A 749 3.75 -33.22 31.73
C LYS A 749 3.72 -31.91 30.93
N LEU A 750 4.19 -31.92 29.68
CA LEU A 750 4.18 -30.77 28.76
C LEU A 750 2.87 -30.59 27.98
N GLN A 751 1.96 -31.58 27.95
CA GLN A 751 0.61 -31.39 27.39
C GLN A 751 -0.18 -30.31 28.16
N GLU A 752 0.17 -30.08 29.43
CA GLU A 752 -0.21 -28.88 30.15
C GLU A 752 0.86 -27.81 29.95
N ASN A 753 0.88 -27.14 28.78
CA ASN A 753 1.71 -25.94 28.53
C ASN A 753 1.64 -24.95 29.72
N LYS A 754 0.55 -24.99 30.49
CA LYS A 754 0.30 -24.21 31.71
C LYS A 754 1.27 -24.49 32.85
N THR A 755 1.49 -25.75 33.26
CA THR A 755 2.24 -26.10 34.48
C THR A 755 3.75 -25.88 34.33
N PHE A 756 4.31 -26.20 33.15
CA PHE A 756 5.74 -25.96 32.89
C PHE A 756 6.09 -24.47 32.76
N VAL A 757 5.24 -23.68 32.08
CA VAL A 757 5.40 -22.21 32.02
C VAL A 757 5.25 -21.61 33.42
N GLU A 758 4.32 -22.12 34.23
CA GLU A 758 4.21 -21.73 35.64
C GLU A 758 5.49 -22.05 36.43
N ASP A 759 6.11 -23.22 36.26
CA ASP A 759 7.33 -23.60 36.99
C ASP A 759 8.56 -22.76 36.57
N ILE A 760 8.72 -22.45 35.29
CA ILE A 760 9.77 -21.53 34.80
C ILE A 760 9.63 -20.16 35.47
N ILE A 761 8.39 -19.64 35.56
CA ILE A 761 8.15 -18.30 36.10
C ILE A 761 8.19 -18.34 37.65
N LYS A 762 7.64 -19.38 38.31
CA LYS A 762 7.60 -19.58 39.78
C LYS A 762 8.98 -19.82 40.38
N SER A 763 9.91 -20.46 39.66
CA SER A 763 11.29 -20.64 40.11
C SER A 763 12.06 -19.32 40.33
N ARG A 764 11.43 -18.18 40.01
CA ARG A 764 11.98 -16.83 40.19
C ARG A 764 11.15 -16.07 41.22
N ASN A 765 11.58 -16.17 42.48
CA ASN A 765 10.91 -15.68 43.69
C ASN A 765 10.64 -14.15 43.79
N TRP A 766 10.69 -13.37 42.70
CA TRP A 766 10.61 -11.90 42.76
C TRP A 766 9.65 -11.24 41.75
N ILE A 767 8.79 -12.02 41.07
CA ILE A 767 7.83 -11.49 40.09
C ILE A 767 6.47 -11.22 40.77
N PRO A 768 5.90 -9.99 40.70
CA PRO A 768 4.55 -9.70 41.21
C PRO A 768 3.47 -10.55 40.54
N SER A 769 2.43 -10.95 41.29
CA SER A 769 1.36 -11.86 40.82
C SER A 769 0.64 -11.38 39.55
N SER A 770 0.42 -10.08 39.38
CA SER A 770 -0.20 -9.52 38.18
C SER A 770 0.69 -9.62 36.93
N LEU A 771 2.01 -9.56 37.10
CA LEU A 771 3.01 -9.74 36.04
C LEU A 771 3.19 -11.22 35.69
N PHE A 772 3.04 -12.10 36.68
CA PHE A 772 3.05 -13.54 36.51
C PHE A 772 1.94 -14.01 35.54
N ASP A 773 0.69 -13.60 35.78
CA ASP A 773 -0.45 -14.02 34.97
C ASP A 773 -0.40 -13.45 33.54
N ALA A 774 0.09 -12.22 33.41
CA ALA A 774 0.40 -11.57 32.15
C ALA A 774 1.45 -12.31 31.32
N MET A 775 2.61 -12.61 31.92
CA MET A 775 3.69 -13.39 31.31
C MET A 775 3.19 -14.74 30.83
N LYS A 776 2.47 -15.44 31.71
CA LYS A 776 1.88 -16.74 31.43
C LYS A 776 0.91 -16.67 30.25
N LYS A 777 -0.03 -15.71 30.24
CA LYS A 777 -1.01 -15.55 29.15
C LYS A 777 -0.33 -15.31 27.81
N HIS A 778 0.71 -14.48 27.77
CA HIS A 778 1.43 -14.17 26.52
C HIS A 778 2.28 -15.33 26.02
N ILE A 779 3.02 -16.00 26.90
CA ILE A 779 3.81 -17.20 26.55
C ILE A 779 2.89 -18.32 26.05
N LEU A 780 1.74 -18.53 26.70
CA LEU A 780 0.75 -19.51 26.24
C LEU A 780 0.17 -19.15 24.87
N LYS A 781 -0.06 -17.86 24.58
CA LYS A 781 -0.49 -17.40 23.25
C LYS A 781 0.56 -17.63 22.18
N ALA A 782 1.83 -17.32 22.47
CA ALA A 782 2.94 -17.58 21.55
C ALA A 782 3.08 -19.09 21.27
N LEU A 783 3.00 -19.93 22.30
CA LEU A 783 3.07 -21.39 22.15
C LEU A 783 1.87 -21.96 21.38
N ALA A 784 0.65 -21.47 21.61
CA ALA A 784 -0.53 -21.88 20.85
C ALA A 784 -0.43 -21.49 19.36
N TRP A 785 0.12 -20.33 19.07
CA TRP A 785 0.32 -19.86 17.71
C TRP A 785 1.42 -20.63 16.97
N ILE A 786 2.51 -20.96 17.67
CA ILE A 786 3.57 -21.86 17.17
C ILE A 786 2.99 -23.26 16.92
N ASP A 787 2.13 -23.77 17.80
CA ASP A 787 1.45 -25.06 17.61
C ASP A 787 0.60 -25.08 16.36
N ASP A 788 -0.11 -23.99 16.05
CA ASP A 788 -0.89 -23.87 14.83
C ASP A 788 0.01 -23.81 13.59
N LYS A 789 1.16 -23.13 13.64
CA LYS A 789 2.13 -23.15 12.52
C LYS A 789 2.74 -24.51 12.27
N ILE A 790 3.04 -25.22 13.37
CA ILE A 790 3.48 -26.61 13.31
C ILE A 790 2.37 -27.46 12.68
N LYS A 791 1.10 -27.34 13.11
CA LYS A 791 -0.06 -28.04 12.52
C LYS A 791 -0.28 -27.72 11.03
N ASP A 792 -0.18 -26.46 10.63
CA ASP A 792 -0.26 -26.06 9.21
C ASP A 792 0.78 -26.80 8.37
N THR A 793 1.99 -26.94 8.92
CA THR A 793 3.10 -27.68 8.29
C THR A 793 2.86 -29.19 8.34
N MET A 794 2.16 -29.71 9.35
CA MET A 794 1.79 -31.13 9.46
C MET A 794 0.66 -31.55 8.51
N ASN A 795 -0.20 -30.61 8.10
CA ASN A 795 -1.32 -30.87 7.19
C ASN A 795 -0.89 -30.99 5.72
N THR A 796 0.41 -30.85 5.43
CA THR A 796 0.99 -31.00 4.09
C THR A 796 1.85 -32.27 4.03
N GLN A 797 1.95 -32.88 2.85
CA GLN A 797 2.88 -34.00 2.61
C GLN A 797 4.37 -33.55 2.53
N GLN A 798 4.72 -32.35 2.98
CA GLN A 798 6.08 -31.81 2.88
C GLN A 798 7.00 -32.35 3.99
N THR A 799 8.24 -32.66 3.63
CA THR A 799 9.30 -33.00 4.60
C THR A 799 9.73 -31.77 5.37
N VAL A 800 9.62 -31.81 6.70
CA VAL A 800 10.04 -30.70 7.58
C VAL A 800 11.56 -30.70 7.81
N GLY A 801 12.22 -29.56 7.67
CA GLY A 801 13.67 -29.45 7.87
C GLY A 801 14.11 -28.08 8.42
N LYS A 802 15.30 -27.65 7.99
CA LYS A 802 15.94 -26.40 8.46
C LYS A 802 15.10 -25.16 8.17
N THR A 803 14.46 -25.10 7.00
CA THR A 803 13.72 -23.91 6.53
C THR A 803 12.46 -23.69 7.35
N GLU A 804 11.72 -24.75 7.63
CA GLU A 804 10.50 -24.74 8.43
C GLU A 804 10.83 -24.44 9.89
N PHE A 805 11.89 -25.05 10.43
CA PHE A 805 12.36 -24.71 11.78
C PHE A 805 12.82 -23.26 11.88
N ARG A 806 13.52 -22.75 10.86
CA ARG A 806 13.94 -21.35 10.81
C ARG A 806 12.74 -20.41 10.78
N THR A 807 11.73 -20.74 10.00
CA THR A 807 10.46 -20.00 9.96
C THR A 807 9.80 -19.98 11.35
N VAL A 808 9.70 -21.14 12.01
CA VAL A 808 9.18 -21.21 13.38
C VAL A 808 10.06 -20.42 14.36
N LEU A 809 11.38 -20.46 14.23
CA LEU A 809 12.31 -19.71 15.07
C LEU A 809 12.20 -18.20 14.86
N ASP A 810 12.12 -17.72 13.63
CA ASP A 810 11.98 -16.30 13.28
C ASP A 810 10.66 -15.77 13.84
N TYR A 811 9.58 -16.54 13.67
CA TYR A 811 8.27 -16.24 14.25
C TYR A 811 8.22 -16.30 15.77
N SER A 812 8.92 -17.26 16.37
CA SER A 812 9.07 -17.34 17.84
C SER A 812 9.84 -16.13 18.35
N ARG A 813 10.85 -15.70 17.60
CA ARG A 813 11.65 -14.53 17.93
C ARG A 813 10.82 -13.25 17.81
N GLU A 814 9.99 -13.09 16.78
CA GLU A 814 9.01 -12.01 16.66
C GLU A 814 7.95 -12.07 17.76
N SER A 815 7.49 -13.26 18.16
CA SER A 815 6.48 -13.42 19.22
C SER A 815 7.05 -13.17 20.63
N LEU A 816 8.30 -13.57 20.87
CA LEU A 816 9.00 -13.33 22.13
C LEU A 816 9.56 -11.91 22.18
N SER A 817 9.96 -11.35 21.05
CA SER A 817 10.20 -9.92 20.93
C SER A 817 8.89 -9.17 21.19
N SER A 818 7.73 -9.61 20.67
CA SER A 818 6.40 -9.05 20.99
C SER A 818 6.03 -9.07 22.49
N PHE A 819 6.69 -9.92 23.30
CA PHE A 819 6.54 -9.94 24.77
C PHE A 819 7.46 -8.91 25.43
N ASN A 820 8.73 -8.89 25.02
CA ASN A 820 9.64 -7.79 25.32
C ASN A 820 9.15 -6.47 24.72
N GLU A 821 8.15 -6.59 23.83
CA GLU A 821 7.41 -5.57 23.12
C GLU A 821 5.87 -5.51 23.49
N GLY A 822 5.43 -6.11 24.60
CA GLY A 822 4.09 -5.89 25.19
C GLY A 822 4.08 -5.26 26.60
N ARG A 823 3.04 -4.45 26.91
CA ARG A 823 2.52 -3.79 28.16
C ARG A 823 3.21 -3.88 29.55
N PHE A 824 4.30 -4.59 29.73
CA PHE A 824 4.90 -4.92 31.03
C PHE A 824 6.30 -4.31 31.13
N PHE A 825 6.55 -3.53 32.20
CA PHE A 825 7.82 -2.85 32.49
C PHE A 825 9.02 -3.80 32.78
N ILE A 826 8.91 -5.10 32.51
CA ILE A 826 9.91 -6.11 32.83
C ILE A 826 10.29 -6.91 31.57
N LYS A 827 11.52 -6.70 31.11
CA LYS A 827 12.20 -7.46 30.05
C LYS A 827 12.24 -8.94 30.42
N MET A 828 11.91 -9.82 29.48
CA MET A 828 12.11 -11.25 29.64
C MET A 828 13.60 -11.51 29.85
N ASN A 829 13.96 -12.09 30.99
CA ASN A 829 15.35 -12.40 31.28
C ASN A 829 15.88 -13.34 30.19
N ILE A 830 17.11 -13.11 29.72
CA ILE A 830 17.76 -13.91 28.66
C ILE A 830 17.71 -15.42 28.93
N LYS A 831 17.68 -15.83 30.20
CA LYS A 831 17.54 -17.22 30.61
C LYS A 831 16.12 -17.76 30.35
N VAL A 832 15.06 -16.96 30.57
CA VAL A 832 13.67 -17.33 30.22
C VAL A 832 13.50 -17.40 28.70
N GLU A 833 14.07 -16.44 27.96
CA GLU A 833 14.09 -16.47 26.48
C GLU A 833 14.75 -17.76 25.97
N VAL A 834 15.90 -18.13 26.54
CA VAL A 834 16.60 -19.37 26.23
C VAL A 834 15.79 -20.60 26.63
N ASP A 835 15.15 -20.62 27.81
CA ASP A 835 14.32 -21.74 28.26
C ASP A 835 13.12 -21.96 27.32
N ILE A 836 12.49 -20.88 26.82
CA ILE A 836 11.40 -20.96 25.84
C ILE A 836 11.90 -21.41 24.47
N ILE A 837 13.06 -20.93 24.01
CA ILE A 837 13.66 -21.40 22.75
C ILE A 837 14.01 -22.90 22.83
N VAL A 838 14.52 -23.36 23.97
CA VAL A 838 14.80 -24.78 24.22
C VAL A 838 13.51 -25.60 24.21
N LEU A 839 12.44 -25.09 24.81
CA LEU A 839 11.11 -25.71 24.75
C LEU A 839 10.57 -25.84 23.33
N ILE A 840 10.58 -24.74 22.56
CA ILE A 840 10.11 -24.72 21.17
C ILE A 840 10.95 -25.69 20.34
N SER A 841 12.27 -25.66 20.51
CA SER A 841 13.20 -26.58 19.82
C SER A 841 12.88 -28.04 20.13
N ARG A 842 12.59 -28.36 21.40
CA ARG A 842 12.20 -29.70 21.83
C ARG A 842 10.85 -30.13 21.24
N LYS A 843 9.88 -29.22 21.20
CA LYS A 843 8.56 -29.50 20.61
C LYS A 843 8.67 -29.73 19.11
N CYS A 844 9.33 -28.83 18.39
CA CYS A 844 9.64 -28.98 16.97
C CYS A 844 10.41 -30.28 16.70
N TYR A 845 11.38 -30.64 17.55
CA TYR A 845 12.10 -31.90 17.41
C TYR A 845 11.16 -33.11 17.42
N HIS A 846 10.36 -33.28 18.47
CA HIS A 846 9.44 -34.43 18.55
C HIS A 846 8.40 -34.40 17.42
N THR A 847 7.87 -33.23 17.11
CA THR A 847 6.85 -33.09 16.08
C THR A 847 7.40 -33.33 14.67
N PHE A 848 8.61 -32.86 14.37
CA PHE A 848 9.25 -33.06 13.05
C PHE A 848 9.80 -34.47 12.90
N VAL A 849 10.31 -35.08 13.98
CA VAL A 849 10.64 -36.50 14.00
C VAL A 849 9.39 -37.33 13.73
N ASN A 850 8.28 -37.06 14.43
CA ASN A 850 7.01 -37.75 14.19
C ASN A 850 6.47 -37.50 12.78
N HIS A 851 6.59 -36.29 12.22
CA HIS A 851 6.17 -36.01 10.84
C HIS A 851 7.02 -36.74 9.81
N LYS A 852 8.34 -36.68 9.94
CA LYS A 852 9.26 -37.40 9.05
C LYS A 852 9.07 -38.90 9.16
N LEU A 853 8.81 -39.42 10.37
CA LEU A 853 8.44 -40.81 10.60
C LEU A 853 7.08 -41.12 9.97
N ASN A 854 6.07 -40.27 10.09
CA ASN A 854 4.75 -40.47 9.49
C ASN A 854 4.79 -40.40 7.96
N ILE A 855 5.47 -39.43 7.35
CA ILE A 855 5.69 -39.38 5.90
C ILE A 855 6.42 -40.63 5.42
N LYS A 856 7.46 -41.06 6.15
CA LYS A 856 8.18 -42.28 5.81
C LYS A 856 7.36 -43.53 6.05
N ARG A 857 6.50 -43.59 7.06
CA ARG A 857 5.55 -44.67 7.30
C ARG A 857 4.52 -44.72 6.19
N GLU A 858 3.88 -43.59 5.85
CA GLU A 858 2.88 -43.45 4.80
C GLU A 858 3.44 -43.75 3.39
N ASN A 859 4.71 -43.44 3.16
CA ASN A 859 5.42 -43.76 1.91
C ASN A 859 6.36 -44.97 2.02
N SER A 860 6.32 -45.69 3.15
CA SER A 860 7.20 -46.84 3.40
C SER A 860 6.83 -47.96 2.44
N LEU A 861 7.75 -48.91 2.32
CA LEU A 861 7.45 -50.17 1.68
C LEU A 861 6.16 -50.82 2.23
N ARG A 862 5.96 -50.83 3.55
CA ARG A 862 4.77 -51.41 4.21
C ARG A 862 3.47 -50.73 3.77
N SER A 863 3.41 -49.40 3.83
CA SER A 863 2.20 -48.66 3.41
C SER A 863 1.93 -48.79 1.92
N ARG A 864 2.98 -48.78 1.10
CA ARG A 864 2.84 -49.02 -0.35
C ARG A 864 2.36 -50.44 -0.64
N LEU A 865 2.80 -51.45 0.12
CA LEU A 865 2.34 -52.84 0.02
C LEU A 865 0.91 -53.03 0.56
N ALA A 866 0.50 -52.25 1.57
CA ALA A 866 -0.86 -52.25 2.09
C ALA A 866 -1.88 -51.79 1.04
N THR A 867 -1.52 -50.84 0.17
CA THR A 867 -2.37 -50.41 -0.95
C THR A 867 -2.73 -51.56 -1.90
N PHE A 868 -1.83 -52.54 -2.06
CA PHE A 868 -2.07 -53.73 -2.90
C PHE A 868 -2.78 -54.87 -2.16
N LYS A 869 -2.92 -54.80 -0.83
CA LYS A 869 -3.61 -55.83 -0.04
C LYS A 869 -5.05 -56.03 -0.54
N VAL A 870 -5.76 -54.92 -0.76
CA VAL A 870 -7.17 -54.92 -1.19
C VAL A 870 -7.31 -55.52 -2.59
N ASP A 871 -6.49 -55.09 -3.55
CA ASP A 871 -6.53 -55.62 -4.91
C ASP A 871 -6.18 -57.12 -4.94
N THR A 872 -5.16 -57.52 -4.18
CA THR A 872 -4.72 -58.93 -4.10
C THR A 872 -5.79 -59.81 -3.45
N PHE A 873 -6.52 -59.29 -2.45
CA PHE A 873 -7.65 -59.98 -1.85
C PHE A 873 -8.81 -60.17 -2.84
N MET A 874 -9.13 -59.14 -3.63
CA MET A 874 -10.20 -59.24 -4.63
C MET A 874 -9.86 -60.30 -5.68
N THR A 875 -8.62 -60.33 -6.20
CA THR A 875 -8.19 -61.39 -7.12
C THR A 875 -8.22 -62.77 -6.47
N PHE A 876 -7.83 -62.88 -5.20
CA PHE A 876 -7.97 -64.12 -4.42
C PHE A 876 -9.44 -64.56 -4.33
N LYS A 877 -10.36 -63.65 -4.02
CA LYS A 877 -11.80 -63.91 -3.92
C LYS A 877 -12.40 -64.41 -5.23
N ASP A 878 -12.10 -63.74 -6.34
CA ASP A 878 -12.67 -64.10 -7.65
C ASP A 878 -12.23 -65.51 -8.09
N ILE A 879 -10.98 -65.87 -7.77
CA ILE A 879 -10.44 -67.21 -8.06
C ILE A 879 -11.09 -68.26 -7.16
N VAL A 880 -11.27 -67.99 -5.87
CA VAL A 880 -11.97 -68.91 -4.95
C VAL A 880 -13.44 -69.11 -5.36
N SER A 881 -14.06 -68.06 -5.92
CA SER A 881 -15.45 -68.08 -6.40
C SER A 881 -15.66 -68.76 -7.76
N LYS A 882 -14.60 -69.28 -8.39
CA LYS A 882 -14.62 -69.97 -9.71
C LYS A 882 -15.10 -69.11 -10.88
N GLU A 883 -14.85 -67.81 -10.84
CA GLU A 883 -15.18 -66.91 -11.96
C GLU A 883 -14.31 -67.18 -13.21
N HIS A 884 -14.82 -66.84 -14.40
CA HIS A 884 -14.08 -67.01 -15.67
C HIS A 884 -12.78 -66.16 -15.69
N GLU A 885 -11.70 -66.67 -16.30
CA GLU A 885 -10.41 -65.95 -16.39
C GLU A 885 -10.53 -64.55 -17.01
N ASP A 886 -11.39 -64.39 -18.03
CA ASP A 886 -11.64 -63.09 -18.66
C ASP A 886 -12.39 -62.12 -17.73
N PHE A 887 -13.23 -62.62 -16.81
CA PHE A 887 -13.88 -61.80 -15.79
C PHE A 887 -12.86 -61.33 -14.75
N ILE A 888 -11.98 -62.21 -14.30
CA ILE A 888 -10.90 -61.89 -13.35
C ILE A 888 -9.98 -60.81 -13.94
N ALA A 889 -9.61 -60.96 -15.22
CA ALA A 889 -8.82 -59.95 -15.93
C ALA A 889 -9.57 -58.61 -16.04
N ALA A 890 -10.86 -58.62 -16.39
CA ALA A 890 -11.67 -57.41 -16.51
C ALA A 890 -11.84 -56.68 -15.16
N HIS A 891 -12.08 -57.44 -14.08
CA HIS A 891 -12.19 -56.89 -12.74
C HIS A 891 -10.88 -56.26 -12.28
N ALA A 892 -9.72 -56.92 -12.47
CA ALA A 892 -8.41 -56.38 -12.14
C ALA A 892 -8.09 -55.07 -12.90
N VAL A 893 -8.42 -55.02 -14.19
CA VAL A 893 -8.27 -53.81 -15.02
C VAL A 893 -9.19 -52.69 -14.51
N SER A 894 -10.45 -52.99 -14.20
CA SER A 894 -11.41 -52.00 -13.70
C SER A 894 -10.99 -51.39 -12.35
N CYS A 895 -10.45 -52.19 -11.42
CA CYS A 895 -9.93 -51.72 -10.13
C CYS A 895 -8.74 -50.78 -10.30
N THR A 896 -7.86 -51.09 -11.27
CA THR A 896 -6.72 -50.24 -11.64
C THR A 896 -7.19 -48.90 -12.20
N LEU A 897 -8.18 -48.91 -13.10
CA LEU A 897 -8.75 -47.69 -13.67
C LEU A 897 -9.51 -46.86 -12.63
N LYS A 898 -10.26 -47.49 -11.71
CA LYS A 898 -10.89 -46.82 -10.56
C LYS A 898 -9.86 -46.03 -9.74
N ARG A 899 -8.72 -46.66 -9.40
CA ARG A 899 -7.61 -45.97 -8.69
C ARG A 899 -7.07 -44.78 -9.47
N HIS A 900 -7.00 -44.86 -10.80
CA HIS A 900 -6.59 -43.73 -11.62
C HIS A 900 -7.60 -42.57 -11.54
N VAL A 901 -8.91 -42.83 -11.69
CA VAL A 901 -9.95 -41.79 -11.58
C VAL A 901 -9.92 -41.11 -10.21
N TRP A 902 -9.78 -41.90 -9.15
CA TRP A 902 -9.65 -41.36 -7.79
C TRP A 902 -8.43 -40.43 -7.64
N ASN A 903 -7.28 -40.83 -8.18
CA ASN A 903 -6.08 -40.00 -8.17
C ASN A 903 -6.26 -38.72 -9.01
N ASP A 904 -6.95 -38.77 -10.14
CA ASP A 904 -7.23 -37.60 -10.98
C ASP A 904 -8.11 -36.59 -10.24
N ILE A 905 -9.15 -37.06 -9.53
CA ILE A 905 -9.99 -36.23 -8.64
C ILE A 905 -9.12 -35.54 -7.58
N LEU A 906 -8.31 -36.29 -6.83
CA LEU A 906 -7.46 -35.73 -5.76
C LEU A 906 -6.43 -34.73 -6.28
N THR A 907 -5.93 -34.93 -7.51
CA THR A 907 -4.93 -34.04 -8.12
C THR A 907 -5.56 -32.73 -8.61
N LYS A 908 -6.78 -32.75 -9.14
CA LYS A 908 -7.47 -31.55 -9.66
C LYS A 908 -8.24 -30.76 -8.58
N LEU A 909 -8.60 -31.40 -7.47
CA LEU A 909 -9.40 -30.79 -6.40
C LEU A 909 -8.80 -29.49 -5.82
N PRO A 910 -7.48 -29.39 -5.54
CA PRO A 910 -6.88 -28.16 -4.99
C PRO A 910 -7.14 -26.90 -5.83
N GLU A 911 -6.95 -26.98 -7.15
CA GLU A 911 -7.13 -25.86 -8.08
C GLU A 911 -8.60 -25.46 -8.17
N HIS A 912 -9.49 -26.46 -8.31
CA HIS A 912 -10.93 -26.23 -8.39
C HIS A 912 -11.45 -25.57 -7.12
N LEU A 913 -11.00 -26.05 -5.96
CA LEU A 913 -11.39 -25.49 -4.66
C LEU A 913 -10.90 -24.05 -4.48
N LYS A 914 -9.65 -23.74 -4.88
CA LYS A 914 -9.13 -22.35 -4.85
C LYS A 914 -10.01 -21.42 -5.69
N LYS A 915 -10.38 -21.83 -6.90
CA LYS A 915 -11.26 -21.05 -7.80
C LYS A 915 -12.64 -20.81 -7.21
N TRP A 916 -13.25 -21.86 -6.67
CA TRP A 916 -14.57 -21.78 -6.04
C TRP A 916 -14.55 -20.85 -4.82
N ILE A 917 -13.52 -20.93 -3.96
CA ILE A 917 -13.37 -20.04 -2.80
C ILE A 917 -13.30 -18.57 -3.24
N ILE A 918 -12.47 -18.27 -4.24
CA ILE A 918 -12.30 -16.90 -4.74
C ILE A 918 -13.60 -16.38 -5.38
N SER A 919 -14.35 -17.21 -6.09
CA SER A 919 -15.62 -16.79 -6.70
C SER A 919 -16.70 -16.49 -5.66
N VAL A 920 -16.66 -17.16 -4.49
CA VAL A 920 -17.63 -16.93 -3.41
C VAL A 920 -17.28 -15.70 -2.57
N HIS A 921 -16.01 -15.49 -2.24
CA HIS A 921 -15.58 -14.47 -1.26
C HIS A 921 -14.99 -13.19 -1.87
N SER A 922 -14.91 -13.08 -3.21
CA SER A 922 -14.25 -12.00 -3.95
C SER A 922 -12.73 -11.93 -3.77
N LEU A 923 -12.04 -11.21 -4.65
CA LEU A 923 -10.60 -10.94 -4.58
C LEU A 923 -10.24 -9.79 -3.61
N GLN A 924 -11.23 -9.10 -3.05
CA GLN A 924 -11.02 -7.93 -2.19
C GLN A 924 -11.11 -8.30 -0.70
N LYS A 925 -10.01 -8.09 0.03
CA LYS A 925 -9.91 -8.37 1.49
C LYS A 925 -11.07 -7.83 2.30
N PHE A 926 -11.47 -6.59 2.01
CA PHE A 926 -12.51 -5.91 2.78
C PHE A 926 -13.87 -6.61 2.67
N LEU A 927 -14.23 -7.14 1.50
CA LEU A 927 -15.48 -7.85 1.32
C LEU A 927 -15.51 -9.12 2.18
N LEU A 928 -14.40 -9.85 2.22
CA LEU A 928 -14.26 -11.00 3.13
C LEU A 928 -14.39 -10.58 4.60
N VAL A 929 -13.72 -9.50 5.02
CA VAL A 929 -13.83 -8.98 6.41
C VAL A 929 -15.27 -8.58 6.72
N LYS A 930 -15.96 -7.93 5.79
CA LYS A 930 -17.36 -7.52 5.91
C LYS A 930 -18.29 -8.71 6.07
N ASP A 931 -18.10 -9.77 5.29
CA ASP A 931 -18.91 -10.99 5.39
C ASP A 931 -18.66 -11.73 6.71
N ILE A 932 -17.41 -11.77 7.19
CA ILE A 932 -17.06 -12.26 8.53
C ILE A 932 -17.80 -11.44 9.60
N LEU A 933 -17.74 -10.12 9.56
CA LEU A 933 -18.39 -9.25 10.55
C LEU A 933 -19.93 -9.39 10.52
N LYS A 934 -20.53 -9.57 9.34
CA LYS A 934 -21.96 -9.88 9.19
C LYS A 934 -22.33 -11.21 9.83
N GLN A 935 -21.53 -12.26 9.60
CA GLN A 935 -21.77 -13.57 10.22
C GLN A 935 -21.59 -13.53 11.74
N LEU A 936 -20.54 -12.87 12.23
CA LEU A 936 -20.33 -12.70 13.67
C LEU A 936 -21.49 -11.97 14.34
N THR A 937 -22.05 -10.97 13.65
CA THR A 937 -23.22 -10.22 14.12
C THR A 937 -24.46 -11.12 14.23
N SER A 938 -24.70 -12.00 13.26
CA SER A 938 -25.84 -12.93 13.30
C SER A 938 -25.69 -14.02 14.36
N GLN A 939 -24.47 -14.49 14.63
CA GLN A 939 -24.20 -15.46 15.69
C GLN A 939 -24.30 -14.86 17.10
N SER A 940 -24.10 -13.55 17.24
CA SER A 940 -24.09 -12.83 18.54
C SER A 940 -23.19 -13.47 19.61
N ASN A 941 -22.06 -14.05 19.20
CA ASN A 941 -21.09 -14.69 20.08
C ASN A 941 -19.87 -13.78 20.31
N PHE A 942 -19.72 -13.28 21.55
CA PHE A 942 -18.60 -12.42 21.95
C PHE A 942 -17.22 -13.08 21.76
N GLN A 943 -17.07 -14.37 22.08
CA GLN A 943 -15.80 -15.08 21.97
C GLN A 943 -15.35 -15.19 20.51
N SER A 944 -16.27 -15.41 19.58
CA SER A 944 -15.96 -15.43 18.14
C SER A 944 -15.51 -14.06 17.63
N PHE A 945 -16.13 -12.97 18.09
CA PHE A 945 -15.65 -11.62 17.79
C PHE A 945 -14.23 -11.39 18.33
N MET A 946 -13.95 -11.79 19.58
CA MET A 946 -12.63 -11.64 20.17
C MET A 946 -11.57 -12.47 19.44
N ALA A 947 -11.89 -13.70 19.03
CA ALA A 947 -11.01 -14.53 18.21
C ALA A 947 -10.64 -13.83 16.87
N PHE A 948 -11.63 -13.23 16.20
CA PHE A 948 -11.38 -12.40 15.01
C PHE A 948 -10.53 -11.16 15.32
N ILE A 949 -10.81 -10.45 16.42
CA ILE A 949 -10.08 -9.23 16.77
C ILE A 949 -8.61 -9.51 17.08
N GLU A 950 -8.32 -10.61 17.79
CA GLU A 950 -6.97 -10.99 18.17
C GLU A 950 -6.16 -11.48 16.97
N ASN A 951 -6.75 -12.33 16.12
CA ASN A 951 -6.10 -12.84 14.92
C ASN A 951 -7.05 -12.87 13.69
N PRO A 952 -7.25 -11.71 13.04
CA PRO A 952 -8.14 -11.57 11.89
C PRO A 952 -7.82 -12.54 10.75
N GLN A 953 -6.54 -12.75 10.46
CA GLN A 953 -6.12 -13.63 9.36
C GLN A 953 -6.42 -15.09 9.65
N ARG A 954 -6.13 -15.57 10.88
CA ARG A 954 -6.45 -16.94 11.28
C ARG A 954 -7.96 -17.18 11.27
N TYR A 955 -8.72 -16.24 11.82
CA TYR A 955 -10.18 -16.34 11.82
C TYR A 955 -10.73 -16.34 10.39
N ALA A 956 -10.15 -15.55 9.48
CA ALA A 956 -10.52 -15.57 8.08
C ALA A 956 -10.20 -16.91 7.40
N LEU A 957 -9.09 -17.56 7.75
CA LEU A 957 -8.80 -18.93 7.30
C LEU A 957 -9.87 -19.92 7.79
N ASP A 958 -10.20 -19.88 9.08
CA ASP A 958 -11.24 -20.75 9.67
C ASP A 958 -12.62 -20.49 9.08
N TYR A 959 -12.94 -19.22 8.84
CA TYR A 959 -14.17 -18.81 8.17
C TYR A 959 -14.23 -19.34 6.74
N ILE A 960 -13.18 -19.17 5.94
CA ILE A 960 -13.10 -19.71 4.58
C ILE A 960 -13.24 -21.23 4.65
N THR A 961 -12.44 -21.93 5.44
CA THR A 961 -12.49 -23.39 5.55
C THR A 961 -13.89 -23.89 5.95
N SER A 962 -14.51 -23.30 6.98
CA SER A 962 -15.84 -23.71 7.43
C SER A 962 -16.94 -23.37 6.42
N SER A 963 -16.85 -22.21 5.75
CA SER A 963 -17.79 -21.81 4.69
C SER A 963 -17.69 -22.74 3.48
N THR A 964 -16.48 -23.17 3.12
CA THR A 964 -16.25 -24.13 2.04
C THR A 964 -16.73 -25.52 2.39
N VAL A 965 -16.48 -26.00 3.62
CA VAL A 965 -17.04 -27.29 4.07
C VAL A 965 -18.56 -27.29 3.96
N LYS A 966 -19.22 -26.19 4.36
CA LYS A 966 -20.68 -26.06 4.27
C LYS A 966 -21.19 -25.86 2.84
N GLY A 967 -20.52 -25.04 2.04
CA GLY A 967 -21.01 -24.62 0.73
C GLY A 967 -20.58 -25.50 -0.45
N PHE A 968 -19.43 -26.18 -0.33
CA PHE A 968 -18.85 -27.00 -1.40
C PHE A 968 -19.00 -28.49 -1.11
N PHE A 969 -18.65 -28.95 0.10
CA PHE A 969 -18.68 -30.37 0.47
C PHE A 969 -20.03 -30.84 1.02
N GLN A 970 -20.85 -29.94 1.59
CA GLN A 970 -22.14 -30.27 2.18
C GLN A 970 -23.30 -29.71 1.35
N THR A 971 -24.41 -30.42 1.31
CA THR A 971 -25.65 -29.99 0.64
C THR A 971 -26.36 -28.93 1.48
N VAL A 972 -26.17 -27.64 1.17
CA VAL A 972 -26.79 -26.53 1.93
C VAL A 972 -27.84 -25.75 1.13
N MET A 973 -28.03 -26.05 -0.15
CA MET A 973 -29.12 -25.45 -0.94
C MET A 973 -30.37 -26.32 -0.77
N LYS A 974 -31.42 -25.79 -0.13
CA LYS A 974 -32.69 -26.49 0.15
C LYS A 974 -33.39 -27.09 -1.09
N ASP A 975 -32.93 -26.75 -2.29
CA ASP A 975 -33.53 -27.13 -3.57
C ASP A 975 -32.63 -28.04 -4.46
N SER A 976 -31.37 -28.34 -4.09
CA SER A 976 -30.53 -29.28 -4.86
C SER A 976 -30.37 -30.64 -4.16
N LYS A 977 -30.39 -31.73 -4.94
CA LYS A 977 -30.16 -33.10 -4.44
C LYS A 977 -28.67 -33.44 -4.27
N SER A 978 -27.77 -32.70 -4.93
CA SER A 978 -26.31 -32.91 -4.96
C SER A 978 -25.52 -31.70 -4.47
N SER A 979 -24.34 -31.93 -3.90
CA SER A 979 -23.39 -30.86 -3.52
C SER A 979 -22.53 -30.41 -4.72
N PRO A 980 -21.94 -29.19 -4.72
CA PRO A 980 -21.01 -28.77 -5.77
C PRO A 980 -19.79 -29.70 -5.92
N PHE A 981 -19.31 -30.27 -4.81
CA PHE A 981 -18.27 -31.28 -4.84
C PHE A 981 -18.71 -32.53 -5.62
N GLU A 982 -19.90 -33.05 -5.32
CA GLU A 982 -20.48 -34.22 -5.97
C GLU A 982 -20.68 -34.01 -7.48
N GLU A 983 -21.25 -32.87 -7.88
CA GLU A 983 -21.46 -32.52 -9.30
C GLU A 983 -20.13 -32.43 -10.06
N TRP A 984 -19.13 -31.80 -9.45
CA TRP A 984 -17.80 -31.69 -10.04
C TRP A 984 -17.11 -33.06 -10.14
N THR A 985 -17.15 -33.88 -9.09
CA THR A 985 -16.57 -35.24 -9.13
C THR A 985 -17.27 -36.14 -10.14
N ASN A 986 -18.60 -36.07 -10.25
CA ASN A 986 -19.35 -36.84 -11.25
C ASN A 986 -18.90 -36.47 -12.67
N THR A 987 -18.66 -35.18 -12.92
CA THR A 987 -18.11 -34.71 -14.19
C THR A 987 -16.74 -35.35 -14.48
N ILE A 988 -15.82 -35.36 -13.51
CA ILE A 988 -14.49 -35.99 -13.68
C ILE A 988 -14.59 -37.51 -13.87
N ILE A 989 -15.48 -38.18 -13.14
CA ILE A 989 -15.73 -39.62 -13.27
C ILE A 989 -16.25 -39.94 -14.68
N ASP A 990 -17.28 -39.23 -15.13
CA ASP A 990 -17.92 -39.45 -16.42
C ASP A 990 -16.97 -39.13 -17.59
N GLU A 991 -16.15 -38.08 -17.49
CA GLU A 991 -15.10 -37.76 -18.47
C GLU A 991 -14.10 -38.92 -18.63
N ASN A 992 -13.59 -39.46 -17.51
CA ASN A 992 -12.62 -40.56 -17.54
C ASN A 992 -13.25 -41.87 -18.05
N LEU A 993 -14.46 -42.21 -17.59
CA LEU A 993 -15.16 -43.42 -18.04
C LEU A 993 -15.53 -43.35 -19.53
N SER A 994 -15.96 -42.19 -20.01
CA SER A 994 -16.19 -41.97 -21.45
C SER A 994 -14.92 -42.19 -22.25
N LEU A 995 -13.76 -41.73 -21.76
CA LEU A 995 -12.47 -41.96 -22.40
C LEU A 995 -12.14 -43.45 -22.43
N PHE A 996 -12.26 -44.15 -21.29
CA PHE A 996 -11.95 -45.59 -21.21
C PHE A 996 -12.83 -46.41 -22.15
N ASN A 997 -14.15 -46.19 -22.13
CA ASN A 997 -15.10 -46.91 -22.96
C ASN A 997 -14.85 -46.67 -24.46
N LYS A 998 -14.55 -45.42 -24.84
CA LYS A 998 -14.20 -45.08 -26.23
C LYS A 998 -12.91 -45.78 -26.68
N THR A 999 -11.90 -45.82 -25.82
CA THR A 999 -10.62 -46.51 -26.12
C THR A 999 -10.80 -48.02 -26.18
N ILE A 1000 -11.60 -48.62 -25.29
CA ILE A 1000 -11.96 -50.05 -25.32
C ILE A 1000 -12.63 -50.38 -26.65
N GLN A 1001 -13.66 -49.60 -27.02
CA GLN A 1001 -14.44 -49.83 -28.23
C GLN A 1001 -13.55 -49.80 -29.48
N MET A 1002 -12.75 -48.75 -29.63
CA MET A 1002 -11.81 -48.58 -30.75
C MET A 1002 -10.83 -49.76 -30.88
N LEU A 1003 -10.20 -50.17 -29.78
CA LEU A 1003 -9.19 -51.23 -29.82
C LEU A 1003 -9.79 -52.63 -30.03
N CYS A 1004 -10.97 -52.92 -29.48
CA CYS A 1004 -11.65 -54.20 -29.75
C CYS A 1004 -12.08 -54.33 -31.22
N GLU A 1005 -12.57 -53.26 -31.85
CA GLU A 1005 -12.92 -53.24 -33.28
C GLU A 1005 -11.70 -53.46 -34.18
N GLU A 1006 -10.56 -52.85 -33.83
CA GLU A 1006 -9.28 -53.10 -34.51
C GLU A 1006 -8.76 -54.53 -34.34
N TRP A 1007 -8.95 -55.16 -33.18
CA TRP A 1007 -8.48 -56.52 -32.93
C TRP A 1007 -9.31 -57.57 -33.67
N ASN A 1008 -10.63 -57.40 -33.67
CA ASN A 1008 -11.56 -58.27 -34.38
C ASN A 1008 -11.32 -58.24 -35.90
N SER A 1009 -10.85 -57.11 -36.46
CA SER A 1009 -10.52 -57.00 -37.88
C SER A 1009 -9.13 -57.52 -38.27
N LYS A 1010 -8.19 -57.62 -37.33
CA LYS A 1010 -6.77 -57.97 -37.59
C LYS A 1010 -6.34 -59.35 -37.06
N ASN A 1011 -7.24 -60.13 -36.43
CA ASN A 1011 -6.98 -61.48 -35.90
C ASN A 1011 -5.73 -61.58 -34.99
N ARG A 1012 -5.54 -60.57 -34.12
CA ARG A 1012 -4.37 -60.45 -33.23
C ARG A 1012 -4.55 -61.28 -31.95
N SER A 1013 -3.43 -61.69 -31.35
CA SER A 1013 -3.43 -62.42 -30.07
C SER A 1013 -4.12 -61.61 -28.96
N PRO A 1014 -5.04 -62.21 -28.18
CA PRO A 1014 -5.70 -61.54 -27.04
C PRO A 1014 -4.71 -61.11 -25.94
N THR A 1015 -3.58 -61.81 -25.79
CA THR A 1015 -2.57 -61.55 -24.74
C THR A 1015 -1.79 -60.23 -24.90
N SER A 1016 -1.78 -59.60 -26.07
CA SER A 1016 -1.12 -58.30 -26.28
C SER A 1016 -2.07 -57.09 -26.28
N TRP A 1017 -3.37 -57.31 -26.06
CA TRP A 1017 -4.36 -56.22 -26.09
C TRP A 1017 -4.16 -55.22 -24.94
N ILE A 1018 -3.89 -55.73 -23.73
CA ILE A 1018 -3.76 -54.89 -22.53
C ILE A 1018 -2.57 -53.94 -22.63
N SER A 1019 -1.44 -54.38 -23.22
CA SER A 1019 -0.28 -53.51 -23.39
C SER A 1019 -0.55 -52.37 -24.37
N GLU A 1020 -1.26 -52.62 -25.48
CA GLU A 1020 -1.64 -51.56 -26.42
C GLU A 1020 -2.71 -50.63 -25.83
N TYR A 1021 -3.70 -51.18 -25.11
CA TYR A 1021 -4.69 -50.39 -24.37
C TYR A 1021 -4.02 -49.43 -23.39
N THR A 1022 -3.05 -49.95 -22.63
CA THR A 1022 -2.30 -49.15 -21.65
C THR A 1022 -1.43 -48.08 -22.30
N LYS A 1023 -0.84 -48.39 -23.46
CA LYS A 1023 -0.05 -47.42 -24.25
C LYS A 1023 -0.91 -46.26 -24.76
N VAL A 1024 -2.08 -46.56 -25.34
CA VAL A 1024 -3.02 -45.52 -25.83
C VAL A 1024 -3.55 -44.67 -24.67
N LEU A 1025 -3.85 -45.29 -23.53
CA LEU A 1025 -4.25 -44.54 -22.34
C LEU A 1025 -3.13 -43.63 -21.82
N ARG A 1026 -1.87 -44.09 -21.75
CA ARG A 1026 -0.73 -43.23 -21.34
C ARG A 1026 -0.59 -41.96 -22.18
N GLU A 1027 -1.01 -41.99 -23.44
CA GLU A 1027 -1.00 -40.83 -24.34
C GLU A 1027 -2.21 -39.91 -24.14
N SER A 1028 -3.33 -40.47 -23.64
CA SER A 1028 -4.63 -39.79 -23.58
C SER A 1028 -5.00 -39.25 -22.19
N VAL A 1029 -4.48 -39.82 -21.10
CA VAL A 1029 -4.69 -39.33 -19.73
C VAL A 1029 -3.50 -38.52 -19.20
N SER A 1030 -3.78 -37.57 -18.31
CA SER A 1030 -2.80 -36.67 -17.69
C SER A 1030 -1.68 -37.41 -16.96
N TYR A 1031 -1.98 -38.51 -16.25
CA TYR A 1031 -1.01 -39.30 -15.51
C TYR A 1031 -1.47 -40.74 -15.17
N MET A 1032 -0.79 -41.77 -15.69
CA MET A 1032 -0.96 -43.17 -15.26
C MET A 1032 0.39 -43.71 -14.74
N SER A 1033 0.45 -44.21 -13.51
CA SER A 1033 1.71 -44.66 -12.89
C SER A 1033 2.23 -45.96 -13.51
N ASP A 1034 3.55 -46.14 -13.56
CA ASP A 1034 4.17 -47.38 -14.07
C ASP A 1034 3.77 -48.63 -13.28
N ASP A 1035 3.48 -48.49 -11.97
CA ASP A 1035 2.98 -49.58 -11.13
C ASP A 1035 1.59 -50.06 -11.54
N LEU A 1036 0.70 -49.13 -11.94
CA LEU A 1036 -0.64 -49.41 -12.49
C LEU A 1036 -0.54 -50.07 -13.86
N VAL A 1037 0.40 -49.62 -14.71
CA VAL A 1037 0.63 -50.25 -16.03
C VAL A 1037 1.16 -51.68 -15.89
N SER A 1038 2.09 -51.89 -14.97
CA SER A 1038 2.58 -53.24 -14.66
C SER A 1038 1.51 -54.15 -14.05
N ASP A 1039 0.46 -53.61 -13.41
CA ASP A 1039 -0.69 -54.41 -12.95
C ASP A 1039 -1.57 -54.85 -14.11
N LEU A 1040 -1.80 -53.95 -15.08
CA LEU A 1040 -2.61 -54.23 -16.27
C LEU A 1040 -1.99 -55.38 -17.08
N GLU A 1041 -0.70 -55.28 -17.40
CA GLU A 1041 0.03 -56.20 -18.30
C GLU A 1041 0.19 -57.64 -17.77
N LYS A 1042 -0.16 -57.92 -16.51
CA LYS A 1042 -0.08 -59.27 -15.91
C LYS A 1042 -1.29 -60.16 -16.21
N ASN A 1043 -2.38 -59.59 -16.72
CA ASN A 1043 -3.62 -60.33 -16.94
C ASN A 1043 -3.62 -61.02 -18.31
N THR A 1044 -4.06 -62.27 -18.37
CA THR A 1044 -4.19 -63.03 -19.61
C THR A 1044 -5.65 -63.06 -20.07
N ILE A 1045 -5.88 -62.67 -21.32
CA ILE A 1045 -7.20 -62.71 -21.96
C ILE A 1045 -7.29 -63.97 -22.83
N LYS A 1046 -8.39 -64.71 -22.73
CA LYS A 1046 -8.76 -65.84 -23.58
C LYS A 1046 -9.71 -65.42 -24.70
N ASP A 1047 -10.81 -64.73 -24.35
CA ASP A 1047 -11.77 -64.17 -25.31
C ASP A 1047 -11.91 -62.65 -25.15
N ILE A 1048 -11.50 -61.91 -26.18
CA ILE A 1048 -11.53 -60.45 -26.20
C ILE A 1048 -12.94 -59.85 -26.19
N ASN A 1049 -13.93 -60.52 -26.80
CA ASN A 1049 -15.30 -60.05 -26.83
C ASN A 1049 -15.97 -60.28 -25.48
N GLN A 1050 -15.71 -61.42 -24.84
CA GLN A 1050 -16.19 -61.71 -23.50
C GLN A 1050 -15.55 -60.78 -22.45
N PHE A 1051 -14.23 -60.58 -22.54
CA PHE A 1051 -13.51 -59.60 -21.72
C PHE A 1051 -14.05 -58.18 -21.88
N LYS A 1052 -14.35 -57.73 -23.11
CA LYS A 1052 -14.94 -56.41 -23.37
C LYS A 1052 -16.26 -56.22 -22.62
N VAL A 1053 -17.16 -57.20 -22.69
CA VAL A 1053 -18.47 -57.14 -22.01
C VAL A 1053 -18.28 -57.04 -20.50
N TYR A 1054 -17.43 -57.89 -19.93
CA TYR A 1054 -17.14 -57.84 -18.49
C TYR A 1054 -16.47 -56.54 -18.06
N LEU A 1055 -15.55 -56.00 -18.85
CA LEU A 1055 -14.85 -54.77 -18.49
C LEU A 1055 -15.78 -53.56 -18.48
N VAL A 1056 -16.69 -53.45 -19.46
CA VAL A 1056 -17.68 -52.36 -19.51
C VAL A 1056 -18.64 -52.44 -18.31
N ASP A 1057 -19.14 -53.63 -17.98
CA ASP A 1057 -20.02 -53.86 -16.83
C ASP A 1057 -19.31 -53.53 -15.50
N GLN A 1058 -18.06 -53.98 -15.35
CA GLN A 1058 -17.23 -53.69 -14.19
C GLN A 1058 -16.96 -52.18 -14.06
N LEU A 1059 -16.69 -51.46 -15.14
CA LEU A 1059 -16.50 -50.01 -15.11
C LEU A 1059 -17.74 -49.26 -14.61
N GLU A 1060 -18.94 -49.70 -15.00
CA GLU A 1060 -20.20 -49.12 -14.51
C GLU A 1060 -20.43 -49.46 -13.02
N SER A 1061 -20.06 -50.67 -12.59
CA SER A 1061 -20.05 -51.03 -11.17
C SER A 1061 -19.08 -50.15 -10.36
N LYS A 1062 -17.85 -49.96 -10.85
CA LYS A 1062 -16.83 -49.09 -10.22
C LYS A 1062 -17.23 -47.62 -10.22
N ARG A 1063 -17.99 -47.15 -11.21
CA ARG A 1063 -18.62 -45.81 -11.21
C ARG A 1063 -19.50 -45.62 -9.98
N ASN A 1064 -20.42 -46.55 -9.74
CA ASN A 1064 -21.32 -46.49 -8.59
C ASN A 1064 -20.60 -46.68 -7.24
N GLU A 1065 -19.48 -47.42 -7.23
CA GLU A 1065 -18.58 -47.51 -6.08
C GLU A 1065 -17.89 -46.16 -5.79
N LEU A 1066 -17.31 -45.51 -6.80
CA LEU A 1066 -16.68 -44.19 -6.67
C LEU A 1066 -17.66 -43.13 -6.18
N ILE A 1067 -18.87 -43.09 -6.74
CA ILE A 1067 -19.90 -42.13 -6.31
C ILE A 1067 -20.23 -42.34 -4.82
N ARG A 1068 -20.39 -43.58 -4.37
CA ARG A 1068 -20.63 -43.89 -2.95
C ARG A 1068 -19.44 -43.49 -2.07
N GLU A 1069 -18.21 -43.72 -2.52
CA GLU A 1069 -17.00 -43.31 -1.81
C GLU A 1069 -16.91 -41.78 -1.68
N VAL A 1070 -17.20 -41.04 -2.75
CA VAL A 1070 -17.25 -39.56 -2.73
C VAL A 1070 -18.30 -39.06 -1.74
N VAL A 1071 -19.52 -39.63 -1.76
CA VAL A 1071 -20.63 -39.21 -0.89
C VAL A 1071 -20.34 -39.50 0.59
N THR A 1072 -19.61 -40.59 0.88
CA THR A 1072 -19.26 -40.98 2.25
C THR A 1072 -17.94 -40.36 2.74
N MET A 1073 -17.19 -39.71 1.86
CA MET A 1073 -15.91 -39.09 2.18
C MET A 1073 -16.10 -37.94 3.17
N LYS A 1074 -15.36 -37.99 4.29
CA LYS A 1074 -15.31 -36.84 5.19
C LYS A 1074 -14.20 -35.91 4.73
N TYR A 1075 -14.46 -34.61 4.74
CA TYR A 1075 -13.45 -33.60 4.35
C TYR A 1075 -12.15 -33.71 5.18
N LEU A 1076 -12.23 -34.22 6.42
CA LEU A 1076 -11.08 -34.43 7.30
C LEU A 1076 -10.13 -35.53 6.80
N ASP A 1077 -10.59 -36.41 5.90
CA ASP A 1077 -9.81 -37.51 5.36
C ASP A 1077 -8.98 -37.07 4.13
N ILE A 1078 -9.20 -35.85 3.62
CA ILE A 1078 -8.47 -35.31 2.46
C ILE A 1078 -7.12 -34.74 2.91
N LYS A 1079 -6.03 -35.34 2.43
CA LYS A 1079 -4.67 -34.83 2.62
C LYS A 1079 -4.21 -34.05 1.38
N TRP A 1080 -3.68 -32.84 1.59
CA TRP A 1080 -3.22 -31.98 0.50
C TRP A 1080 -1.78 -32.27 0.11
N VAL A 1081 -1.51 -32.39 -1.19
CA VAL A 1081 -0.15 -32.43 -1.74
C VAL A 1081 0.35 -30.99 -1.85
N GLY A 1082 1.28 -30.58 -0.99
CA GLY A 1082 1.75 -29.19 -0.89
C GLY A 1082 0.86 -28.30 -0.01
N GLN A 1083 0.79 -27.00 -0.30
CA GLN A 1083 0.04 -26.03 0.50
C GLN A 1083 -1.48 -26.22 0.34
N SER A 1084 -2.23 -26.10 1.43
CA SER A 1084 -3.68 -26.25 1.42
C SER A 1084 -4.39 -25.19 0.56
N PRO A 1085 -5.44 -25.55 -0.21
CA PRO A 1085 -6.20 -24.61 -1.04
C PRO A 1085 -6.80 -23.43 -0.29
N TYR A 1086 -7.17 -23.63 0.98
CA TYR A 1086 -7.71 -22.57 1.83
C TYR A 1086 -6.67 -21.48 2.08
N VAL A 1087 -5.42 -21.89 2.36
CA VAL A 1087 -4.32 -20.96 2.59
C VAL A 1087 -3.94 -20.25 1.30
N MET A 1088 -3.85 -20.98 0.18
CA MET A 1088 -3.55 -20.39 -1.13
C MET A 1088 -4.60 -19.36 -1.55
N ALA A 1089 -5.89 -19.62 -1.29
CA ALA A 1089 -6.96 -18.68 -1.56
C ALA A 1089 -6.88 -17.46 -0.62
N LEU A 1090 -6.69 -17.68 0.68
CA LEU A 1090 -6.59 -16.60 1.65
C LEU A 1090 -5.38 -15.69 1.37
N GLU A 1091 -4.21 -16.22 1.02
CA GLU A 1091 -3.03 -15.39 0.71
C GLU A 1091 -3.28 -14.48 -0.48
N ARG A 1092 -4.08 -14.94 -1.45
CA ARG A 1092 -4.50 -14.12 -2.60
C ARG A 1092 -5.50 -13.03 -2.21
N ILE A 1093 -6.45 -13.33 -1.32
CA ILE A 1093 -7.52 -12.39 -0.92
C ILE A 1093 -7.03 -11.40 0.14
N TRP A 1094 -6.20 -11.85 1.09
CA TRP A 1094 -5.88 -11.13 2.32
C TRP A 1094 -4.79 -10.08 2.17
N GLY A 1095 -3.86 -10.27 1.24
CA GLY A 1095 -2.76 -9.33 1.00
C GLY A 1095 -1.89 -9.09 2.23
N CYS A 1096 -1.76 -7.82 2.63
CA CYS A 1096 -0.94 -7.40 3.77
C CYS A 1096 -1.42 -8.05 5.09
N LYS A 1097 -0.49 -8.59 5.89
CA LYS A 1097 -0.81 -9.34 7.13
C LYS A 1097 -0.77 -8.47 8.40
N GLU A 1098 -0.32 -7.22 8.28
CA GLU A 1098 -0.14 -6.30 9.40
C GLU A 1098 -1.45 -5.82 10.04
N LYS A 1099 -1.38 -5.45 11.33
CA LYS A 1099 -2.51 -4.99 12.15
C LYS A 1099 -2.15 -3.72 12.90
N CYS A 1100 -3.10 -2.79 13.02
CA CYS A 1100 -2.85 -1.52 13.68
C CYS A 1100 -2.35 -1.78 15.12
N PRO A 1101 -1.24 -1.17 15.55
CA PRO A 1101 -0.60 -1.46 16.83
C PRO A 1101 -1.44 -1.02 18.04
N TRP A 1102 -2.51 -0.24 17.82
CA TRP A 1102 -3.36 0.28 18.89
C TRP A 1102 -4.73 -0.37 18.96
N CYS A 1103 -5.37 -0.62 17.81
CA CYS A 1103 -6.73 -1.17 17.75
C CYS A 1103 -6.81 -2.54 17.04
N SER A 1104 -5.67 -3.11 16.64
CA SER A 1104 -5.55 -4.43 16.00
C SER A 1104 -6.42 -4.65 14.77
N GLU A 1105 -6.90 -3.58 14.13
CA GLU A 1105 -7.61 -3.68 12.85
C GLU A 1105 -6.60 -4.10 11.76
N PRO A 1106 -6.94 -5.08 10.90
CA PRO A 1106 -6.09 -5.46 9.79
C PRO A 1106 -5.85 -4.29 8.82
N CYS A 1107 -4.65 -4.27 8.24
CA CYS A 1107 -4.33 -3.41 7.12
C CYS A 1107 -5.29 -3.68 5.95
N CYS A 1108 -5.75 -2.63 5.27
CA CYS A 1108 -6.65 -2.72 4.13
C CYS A 1108 -5.94 -2.91 2.78
N ARG A 1109 -4.61 -2.90 2.76
CA ARG A 1109 -3.84 -3.07 1.53
C ARG A 1109 -3.96 -4.52 1.02
N GLU A 1110 -4.35 -4.65 -0.24
CA GLU A 1110 -4.69 -5.92 -0.88
C GLU A 1110 -3.47 -6.70 -1.41
N THR A 1111 -2.28 -6.11 -1.43
CA THR A 1111 -1.03 -6.77 -1.83
C THR A 1111 -0.08 -6.87 -0.65
N ILE A 1112 0.71 -7.95 -0.60
CA ILE A 1112 1.91 -7.97 0.23
C ILE A 1112 2.83 -6.89 -0.33
N HIS A 1113 3.17 -5.93 0.51
CA HIS A 1113 4.04 -4.82 0.17
C HIS A 1113 5.17 -4.83 1.20
N GLY A 1114 6.36 -4.39 0.79
CA GLY A 1114 7.43 -4.17 1.76
C GLY A 1114 7.08 -3.03 2.72
N ASP A 1115 8.00 -2.75 3.63
CA ASP A 1115 7.98 -1.52 4.46
C ASP A 1115 7.80 -0.25 3.60
N GLU A 1116 8.14 -0.40 2.31
CA GLU A 1116 7.70 0.29 1.10
C GLU A 1116 6.35 1.04 1.19
N VAL A 1117 5.29 0.46 1.72
CA VAL A 1117 3.97 1.12 1.69
C VAL A 1117 3.38 1.19 3.09
N GLN A 1118 3.04 2.41 3.55
CA GLN A 1118 2.38 2.57 4.85
C GLN A 1118 1.09 1.74 4.95
N HIS A 1119 0.97 1.03 6.08
CA HIS A 1119 -0.22 0.30 6.45
C HIS A 1119 -1.35 1.29 6.78
N ARG A 1120 -2.54 0.97 6.28
CA ARG A 1120 -3.75 1.77 6.53
C ARG A 1120 -4.88 0.82 6.93
N CYS A 1121 -5.80 1.28 7.76
CA CYS A 1121 -7.05 0.59 8.01
C CYS A 1121 -8.22 1.31 7.33
N ILE A 1122 -9.23 0.57 6.88
CA ILE A 1122 -10.47 1.17 6.34
C ILE A 1122 -11.24 1.92 7.44
N GLN A 1123 -11.22 1.38 8.65
CA GLN A 1123 -11.77 1.99 9.86
C GLN A 1123 -10.89 1.61 11.04
N HIS A 1124 -10.85 2.38 12.12
CA HIS A 1124 -10.14 1.99 13.34
C HIS A 1124 -11.11 1.69 14.48
N ARG A 1125 -10.86 0.64 15.25
CA ARG A 1125 -11.71 0.27 16.38
C ARG A 1125 -11.48 1.20 17.57
N PRO A 1126 -12.51 1.45 18.43
CA PRO A 1126 -12.28 1.91 19.79
C PRO A 1126 -11.18 1.11 20.47
N LYS A 1127 -10.15 1.79 20.97
CA LYS A 1127 -8.93 1.19 21.53
C LYS A 1127 -9.24 0.26 22.71
N GLY A 1128 -10.34 0.50 23.43
CA GLY A 1128 -10.83 -0.32 24.54
C GLY A 1128 -11.27 -1.72 24.15
N ILE A 1129 -11.65 -1.96 22.89
CA ILE A 1129 -11.94 -3.30 22.38
C ILE A 1129 -10.70 -4.19 22.45
N CYS A 1130 -9.52 -3.61 22.21
CA CYS A 1130 -8.22 -4.28 22.35
C CYS A 1130 -7.64 -4.17 23.77
N GLY A 1131 -8.45 -3.71 24.72
CA GLY A 1131 -8.09 -3.61 26.12
C GLY A 1131 -7.14 -2.46 26.43
N ASN A 1132 -7.26 -1.31 25.75
CA ASN A 1132 -6.65 -0.06 26.23
C ASN A 1132 -7.60 0.64 27.21
N TRP A 1133 -7.05 1.24 28.26
CA TRP A 1133 -7.83 1.88 29.34
C TRP A 1133 -7.21 3.21 29.76
N TRP A 1134 -8.00 4.02 30.45
CA TRP A 1134 -7.54 5.24 31.11
C TRP A 1134 -6.85 4.92 32.43
N ILE A 1135 -5.60 5.34 32.63
CA ILE A 1135 -4.82 4.97 33.83
C ILE A 1135 -5.49 5.41 35.13
N GLN A 1136 -6.04 6.63 35.17
CA GLN A 1136 -6.65 7.19 36.38
C GLN A 1136 -7.98 6.51 36.73
N SER A 1137 -8.90 6.38 35.76
CA SER A 1137 -10.23 5.82 36.02
C SER A 1137 -10.27 4.29 35.96
N LYS A 1138 -9.27 3.66 35.32
CA LYS A 1138 -9.24 2.24 34.92
C LYS A 1138 -10.39 1.82 34.00
N GLN A 1139 -11.04 2.76 33.32
CA GLN A 1139 -12.11 2.48 32.36
C GLN A 1139 -11.57 2.21 30.96
N LEU A 1140 -12.21 1.29 30.24
CA LEU A 1140 -11.89 1.02 28.83
C LEU A 1140 -12.05 2.27 27.95
N CYS A 1141 -11.11 2.45 27.03
CA CYS A 1141 -11.05 3.63 26.17
C CYS A 1141 -12.03 3.54 24.99
N ILE A 1142 -12.95 4.49 24.87
CA ILE A 1142 -13.92 4.56 23.75
C ILE A 1142 -13.32 5.18 22.48
N GLU A 1143 -12.20 5.90 22.58
CA GLU A 1143 -11.60 6.58 21.44
C GLU A 1143 -11.03 5.57 20.44
N ASN A 1144 -11.31 5.73 19.15
CA ASN A 1144 -10.59 5.02 18.09
C ASN A 1144 -9.24 5.70 17.80
N CYS A 1145 -8.41 5.07 16.94
CA CYS A 1145 -7.08 5.59 16.62
C CYS A 1145 -7.13 6.95 15.92
N ASN A 1146 -8.07 7.14 14.98
CA ASN A 1146 -8.22 8.40 14.25
C ASN A 1146 -8.54 9.56 15.20
N PHE A 1147 -9.47 9.36 16.14
CA PHE A 1147 -9.79 10.36 17.16
C PHE A 1147 -8.60 10.65 18.06
N ALA A 1148 -7.90 9.61 18.52
CA ALA A 1148 -6.74 9.75 19.40
C ALA A 1148 -5.65 10.62 18.75
N VAL A 1149 -5.32 10.38 17.48
CA VAL A 1149 -4.34 11.18 16.72
C VAL A 1149 -4.80 12.63 16.55
N GLY A 1150 -6.11 12.86 16.42
CA GLY A 1150 -6.68 14.21 16.32
C GLY A 1150 -6.85 14.94 17.66
N SER A 1151 -6.49 14.31 18.77
CA SER A 1151 -6.70 14.81 20.14
C SER A 1151 -5.40 15.19 20.84
N THR A 1152 -5.51 15.81 22.01
CA THR A 1152 -4.38 16.06 22.92
C THR A 1152 -4.07 14.86 23.82
N THR A 1153 -4.72 13.71 23.58
CA THR A 1153 -4.54 12.50 24.40
C THR A 1153 -3.10 12.01 24.30
N LEU A 1154 -2.52 11.71 25.45
CA LEU A 1154 -1.20 11.12 25.56
C LEU A 1154 -1.32 9.61 25.73
N ARG A 1155 -0.32 8.89 25.24
CA ARG A 1155 -0.14 7.47 25.52
C ARG A 1155 1.21 7.28 26.17
N GLN A 1156 1.24 6.46 27.20
CA GLN A 1156 2.52 6.01 27.73
C GLN A 1156 3.27 5.21 26.65
N CYS A 1157 4.56 5.51 26.53
CA CYS A 1157 5.49 4.74 25.74
C CYS A 1157 5.38 3.29 26.20
N GLY A 1158 5.32 2.44 25.20
CA GLY A 1158 5.22 1.01 25.31
C GLY A 1158 5.64 0.48 23.95
N GLN A 1159 5.73 -0.82 23.77
CA GLN A 1159 6.57 -1.26 22.67
C GLN A 1159 5.83 -1.40 21.32
N TRP A 1160 4.68 -0.72 21.23
CA TRP A 1160 4.20 -0.20 19.95
C TRP A 1160 5.18 0.85 19.37
N CYS A 1161 5.99 1.51 20.21
CA CYS A 1161 6.98 2.50 19.82
C CYS A 1161 8.25 1.83 19.27
N LYS A 1162 8.51 1.98 17.97
CA LYS A 1162 9.68 1.44 17.28
C LYS A 1162 10.95 2.28 17.42
N THR A 1163 10.84 3.53 17.89
CA THR A 1163 11.98 4.44 18.06
C THR A 1163 12.60 4.40 19.46
N CYS A 1164 11.90 3.90 20.48
CA CYS A 1164 12.47 3.70 21.81
C CYS A 1164 13.19 2.35 21.91
N THR A 1165 14.52 2.38 22.09
CA THR A 1165 15.35 1.18 22.31
C THR A 1165 15.44 0.76 23.78
N THR A 1166 14.85 1.55 24.69
CA THR A 1166 14.82 1.30 26.14
C THR A 1166 13.45 0.80 26.59
N GLU A 1167 13.41 -0.41 27.15
CA GLU A 1167 12.17 -1.08 27.56
C GLU A 1167 11.55 -0.56 28.86
N THR A 1168 12.19 0.41 29.50
CA THR A 1168 11.68 1.09 30.69
C THR A 1168 11.18 2.49 30.37
N CYS A 1169 11.02 2.83 29.08
CA CYS A 1169 10.49 4.11 28.66
C CYS A 1169 9.08 4.30 29.24
N SER A 1170 8.98 5.15 30.25
CA SER A 1170 7.73 5.52 30.93
C SER A 1170 7.22 6.87 30.44
N GLU A 1171 7.85 7.41 29.40
CA GLU A 1171 7.52 8.71 28.82
C GLU A 1171 6.13 8.69 28.21
N TRP A 1172 5.48 9.84 28.21
CA TRP A 1172 4.18 9.98 27.58
C TRP A 1172 4.36 10.63 26.23
N HIS A 1173 3.89 9.95 25.20
CA HIS A 1173 3.94 10.41 23.82
C HIS A 1173 2.55 10.87 23.37
N PRO A 1174 2.43 12.04 22.74
CA PRO A 1174 1.17 12.44 22.12
C PRO A 1174 0.77 11.48 21.01
N TYR A 1175 -0.49 11.07 20.97
CA TYR A 1175 -1.01 10.30 19.83
C TYR A 1175 -0.89 11.07 18.51
N ALA A 1176 -0.90 12.41 18.55
CA ALA A 1176 -0.70 13.26 17.37
C ALA A 1176 0.69 13.11 16.71
N GLU A 1177 1.69 12.62 17.45
CA GLU A 1177 3.07 12.43 16.97
C GLU A 1177 3.38 10.96 16.65
N TYR A 1178 2.36 10.16 16.34
CA TYR A 1178 2.49 8.73 16.14
C TYR A 1178 3.46 8.34 15.03
N ASP A 1179 3.59 9.18 14.01
CA ASP A 1179 4.50 9.02 12.89
C ASP A 1179 5.98 8.99 13.32
N LYS A 1180 6.32 9.56 14.48
CA LYS A 1180 7.65 9.43 15.09
C LYS A 1180 7.91 8.05 15.70
N TYR A 1181 6.85 7.31 16.05
CA TYR A 1181 6.94 6.11 16.87
C TYR A 1181 6.49 4.83 16.13
N ILE A 1182 5.62 4.98 15.13
CA ILE A 1182 5.12 3.92 14.23
C ILE A 1182 5.02 4.46 12.79
N PRO A 1183 6.15 4.88 12.18
CA PRO A 1183 6.18 5.56 10.88
C PRO A 1183 5.59 4.74 9.71
N GLU A 1184 5.49 3.42 9.86
CA GLU A 1184 4.93 2.50 8.89
C GLU A 1184 3.39 2.49 8.84
N TRP A 1185 2.70 3.20 9.75
CA TRP A 1185 1.24 3.32 9.76
C TRP A 1185 0.79 4.70 9.26
N ASP A 1186 -0.31 4.75 8.51
CA ASP A 1186 -1.03 5.98 8.13
C ASP A 1186 -2.37 6.01 8.89
N ILE A 1187 -2.45 6.84 9.92
CA ILE A 1187 -3.63 6.99 10.78
C ILE A 1187 -4.09 8.45 10.70
N ARG A 1188 -5.06 8.71 9.81
CA ARG A 1188 -5.56 10.07 9.57
C ARG A 1188 -6.41 10.56 10.76
N PRO A 1189 -6.15 11.76 11.31
CA PRO A 1189 -6.91 12.26 12.45
C PRO A 1189 -8.40 12.49 12.13
N GLN A 1190 -9.28 12.25 13.09
CA GLN A 1190 -10.71 12.58 13.00
C GLN A 1190 -11.19 13.32 14.26
N LYS A 1191 -12.19 14.18 14.12
CA LYS A 1191 -12.74 14.95 15.25
C LYS A 1191 -13.71 14.19 16.14
N ASP A 1192 -14.27 13.09 15.65
CA ASP A 1192 -15.16 12.24 16.42
C ASP A 1192 -14.86 10.78 16.12
N THR A 1193 -15.58 9.91 16.83
CA THR A 1193 -15.52 8.46 16.68
C THR A 1193 -16.54 7.94 15.67
N GLU A 1194 -17.20 8.80 14.87
CA GLU A 1194 -18.27 8.38 13.96
C GLU A 1194 -17.76 7.57 12.76
N GLY A 1195 -16.46 7.64 12.45
CA GLY A 1195 -15.82 6.84 11.40
C GLY A 1195 -15.78 5.33 11.66
N SER A 1196 -16.43 4.83 12.72
CA SER A 1196 -16.40 3.42 13.13
C SER A 1196 -17.71 2.95 13.77
N LYS A 1197 -18.86 3.38 13.20
CA LYS A 1197 -20.21 3.07 13.71
C LYS A 1197 -20.43 1.59 14.06
N PHE A 1198 -19.96 0.66 13.23
CA PHE A 1198 -20.04 -0.77 13.53
C PHE A 1198 -19.35 -1.14 14.85
N TRP A 1199 -18.13 -0.64 15.07
CA TRP A 1199 -17.37 -0.93 16.28
C TRP A 1199 -17.88 -0.19 17.51
N ASN A 1200 -18.48 0.99 17.32
CA ASN A 1200 -19.19 1.71 18.38
C ASN A 1200 -20.40 0.90 18.90
N TRP A 1201 -21.18 0.34 17.98
CA TRP A 1201 -22.25 -0.60 18.31
C TRP A 1201 -21.72 -1.85 19.03
N PHE A 1202 -20.64 -2.46 18.53
CA PHE A 1202 -20.03 -3.63 19.16
C PHE A 1202 -19.60 -3.34 20.61
N MET A 1203 -18.90 -2.23 20.84
CA MET A 1203 -18.46 -1.83 22.17
C MET A 1203 -19.63 -1.55 23.11
N CYS A 1204 -20.71 -0.95 22.61
CA CYS A 1204 -21.93 -0.72 23.38
C CYS A 1204 -22.67 -2.03 23.71
N LYS A 1205 -22.72 -2.98 22.78
CA LYS A 1205 -23.42 -4.26 22.98
C LYS A 1205 -22.68 -5.18 23.95
N TYR A 1206 -21.35 -5.15 23.96
CA TYR A 1206 -20.52 -6.06 24.74
C TYR A 1206 -19.65 -5.36 25.80
N SER A 1207 -20.09 -4.20 26.29
CA SER A 1207 -19.31 -3.35 27.21
C SER A 1207 -18.90 -4.09 28.49
N VAL A 1208 -19.84 -4.83 29.09
CA VAL A 1208 -19.61 -5.64 30.31
C VAL A 1208 -18.67 -6.79 30.02
N GLN A 1209 -18.90 -7.57 28.96
CA GLN A 1209 -18.02 -8.68 28.60
C GLN A 1209 -16.60 -8.20 28.25
N LEU A 1210 -16.44 -7.03 27.63
CA LEU A 1210 -15.14 -6.42 27.37
C LEU A 1210 -14.42 -6.03 28.66
N ALA A 1211 -15.15 -5.45 29.63
CA ALA A 1211 -14.59 -5.08 30.93
C ALA A 1211 -14.09 -6.32 31.70
N GLU A 1212 -14.87 -7.39 31.70
CA GLU A 1212 -14.51 -8.68 32.30
C GLU A 1212 -13.33 -9.33 31.56
N TYR A 1213 -13.35 -9.37 30.23
CA TYR A 1213 -12.33 -10.03 29.41
C TYR A 1213 -10.94 -9.40 29.57
N HIS A 1214 -10.90 -8.07 29.73
CA HIS A 1214 -9.65 -7.32 29.90
C HIS A 1214 -9.31 -7.02 31.37
N GLU A 1215 -10.17 -7.37 32.32
CA GLU A 1215 -10.01 -7.10 33.76
C GLU A 1215 -9.92 -5.60 34.11
N TYR A 1216 -10.74 -4.76 33.45
CA TYR A 1216 -10.84 -3.31 33.67
C TYR A 1216 -12.27 -2.88 33.97
N LYS A 1217 -12.47 -1.59 34.29
CA LYS A 1217 -13.82 -1.04 34.46
C LYS A 1217 -14.47 -0.82 33.09
N GLU A 1218 -15.80 -0.94 33.08
CA GLU A 1218 -16.62 -0.63 31.92
C GLU A 1218 -16.32 0.78 31.38
N ALA A 1219 -16.36 0.91 30.05
CA ALA A 1219 -16.20 2.18 29.38
C ALA A 1219 -17.36 3.13 29.68
N ASP A 1220 -17.08 4.43 29.72
CA ASP A 1220 -18.13 5.45 29.75
C ASP A 1220 -18.66 5.70 28.33
N ILE A 1221 -19.72 4.99 27.95
CA ILE A 1221 -20.24 4.96 26.58
C ILE A 1221 -21.27 6.08 26.36
N PRO A 1222 -21.09 6.96 25.35
CA PRO A 1222 -22.03 8.04 25.05
C PRO A 1222 -23.44 7.56 24.73
N SER A 1223 -24.46 8.33 25.12
CA SER A 1223 -25.87 8.02 24.86
C SER A 1223 -26.18 7.85 23.37
N SER A 1224 -25.46 8.56 22.50
CA SER A 1224 -25.61 8.46 21.03
C SER A 1224 -25.27 7.07 20.50
N TRP A 1225 -24.35 6.33 21.12
CA TRP A 1225 -24.00 4.98 20.69
C TRP A 1225 -25.05 3.94 21.08
N LYS A 1226 -25.76 4.19 22.19
CA LYS A 1226 -26.86 3.31 22.67
C LYS A 1226 -28.03 3.28 21.70
N ASN A 1227 -28.15 4.28 20.82
CA ASN A 1227 -29.19 4.37 19.80
C ASN A 1227 -28.81 3.71 18.46
N ILE A 1228 -27.56 3.22 18.30
CA ILE A 1228 -27.13 2.56 17.06
C ILE A 1228 -27.77 1.17 17.02
N SER A 1229 -28.66 0.94 16.06
CA SER A 1229 -29.25 -0.39 15.89
C SER A 1229 -28.26 -1.36 15.21
N THR A 1230 -28.50 -2.67 15.35
CA THR A 1230 -27.74 -3.68 14.59
C THR A 1230 -27.84 -3.44 13.07
N SER A 1231 -28.99 -2.94 12.60
CA SER A 1231 -29.17 -2.58 11.18
C SER A 1231 -28.28 -1.40 10.77
N ASP A 1232 -28.18 -0.37 11.61
CA ASP A 1232 -27.32 0.80 11.34
C ASP A 1232 -25.84 0.41 11.34
N ALA A 1233 -25.43 -0.48 12.26
CA ALA A 1233 -24.08 -1.02 12.31
C ALA A 1233 -23.74 -1.78 11.00
N LEU A 1234 -24.63 -2.66 10.54
CA LEU A 1234 -24.44 -3.39 9.28
C LEU A 1234 -24.49 -2.49 8.04
N LYS A 1235 -25.36 -1.47 8.03
CA LYS A 1235 -25.42 -0.47 6.97
C LYS A 1235 -24.11 0.32 6.87
N SER A 1236 -23.52 0.69 8.01
CA SER A 1236 -22.23 1.37 8.03
C SER A 1236 -21.09 0.56 7.41
N LEU A 1237 -21.15 -0.77 7.41
CA LEU A 1237 -20.19 -1.62 6.70
C LEU A 1237 -20.39 -1.62 5.17
N ASN A 1238 -21.58 -1.28 4.68
CA ASN A 1238 -21.84 -1.11 3.25
C ASN A 1238 -21.36 0.25 2.74
N ASP A 1239 -21.57 1.30 3.55
CA ASP A 1239 -21.26 2.69 3.21
C ASP A 1239 -19.74 3.00 3.18
N LEU A 1240 -18.88 2.08 3.63
CA LEU A 1240 -17.41 2.23 3.58
C LEU A 1240 -16.81 2.09 2.16
N TYR A 1241 -17.62 1.80 1.12
CA TYR A 1241 -17.17 1.57 -0.26
C TYR A 1241 -18.10 2.17 -1.34
N THR A 1242 -19.15 2.91 -0.95
CA THR A 1242 -19.84 3.83 -1.86
C THR A 1242 -19.30 5.21 -1.62
#